data_AF-A0A2K2HCZ0-F1
#
_entry.id   AF-A0A2K2HCZ0-F1
#
_cell.length_a   1.000
_cell.length_b   1.000
_cell.length_c   1.000
_cell.angle_alpha   90.00
_cell.angle_beta   90.00
_cell.angle_gamma   90.00
#
_symmetry.space_group_name_H-M   'P 1'
#
loop_
_entity.id
_entity.type
_entity.pdbx_description
1 polymer ?
#
loop_
_entity_poly.entity_id
_entity_poly.type
_entity_poly.pdbx_seq_one_letter_code
_entity_poly.pdbx_strand_id
1 'polypeptide(L)'
;MILRSIDLEAFGRFSRRCFEFRRGLNLVLGPNEAGKSTLMEAVPAILFGVRDKKRYLPWGRGGACRGALQFELDGGSVRVQRDLMTDEVGLEWADQLYQTRRQVSGKASPRGRSLEKKAYLLELQELLGFRDADLFRATLFFGQGDLDLDFGKSLSERIKTLLSGSAEIDYDQVLDDLRETLFSVTRENPWGKDKTRDRQLELAEKELARLDGLLQQSVAARKEFSTIEAELLDLETGLAEDQRELDKGEKYLQWIRTYWQLEEQRSHLEEQFSITREQQAKQRQLTQKRETLRRQLSAVGLSLPEDGSVDLHERLQEARRCLLQLRQLQQEQQRLRQDLADEKKSSMFFICGWTLLVILGAGFGAWHVQPWRIYFLLSGVLLTGPVWVWTIRRRVSRSVRHSELRGKAQLLEQQQHELQRQLDLLEEPLAAAGLAVRLDVLDAQLDAWAGHREKLQALREIDSALKVLPTAEELAGTVRRLTRDLALVEERRQQGRNLRPGVDLEAAELADAEAELEQLRRKIVDAEERRNRLWMRRAECGALLAGWPQLEEDRAEVLQDVVRLQGRKRVLSLACEVLRDSVSHFRADYLERFAARIGPYLESASDGVYREARLAEDLSISLRGEGGRWKPLPHFSRGTRDAVALAVRLAFVDQFSHGRKLPILLDDALVNLDGNRQARMLKLLKKLSLDHQVILFSHDEWLAKRAARERWHVLTLDDGSRAPARSIKEEQNAGQLHLL
;
A
#
# COMPACT_ATOMS: atom_id res chain seq x y z
N MET A 1 -51.58 24.11 -73.26
CA MET A 1 -52.61 23.51 -72.39
C MET A 1 -53.61 24.59 -72.01
N ILE A 2 -54.90 24.28 -72.00
CA ILE A 2 -55.96 25.26 -71.77
C ILE A 2 -56.93 24.70 -70.74
N LEU A 3 -57.20 25.43 -69.66
CA LEU A 3 -58.32 25.13 -68.78
C LEU A 3 -59.60 25.48 -69.54
N ARG A 4 -60.42 24.46 -69.85
CA ARG A 4 -61.67 24.60 -70.60
C ARG A 4 -62.87 24.82 -69.70
N SER A 5 -62.94 24.10 -68.59
CA SER A 5 -64.02 24.30 -67.63
C SER A 5 -63.60 24.04 -66.20
N ILE A 6 -64.29 24.71 -65.28
CA ILE A 6 -64.27 24.43 -63.84
C ILE A 6 -65.71 24.10 -63.44
N ASP A 7 -65.96 22.86 -63.03
CA ASP A 7 -67.23 22.39 -62.49
C ASP A 7 -67.14 22.37 -60.96
N LEU A 8 -68.04 23.07 -60.28
CA LEU A 8 -68.09 23.15 -58.81
C LEU A 8 -69.43 22.66 -58.27
N GLU A 9 -69.38 21.62 -57.46
CA GLU A 9 -70.50 21.08 -56.69
C GLU A 9 -70.26 21.34 -55.19
N ALA A 10 -71.02 22.29 -54.65
CA ALA A 10 -70.96 22.68 -53.24
C ALA A 10 -69.56 23.13 -52.76
N PHE A 11 -68.92 24.05 -53.49
CA PHE A 11 -67.61 24.63 -53.18
C PHE A 11 -67.74 26.12 -52.82
N GLY A 12 -67.53 26.46 -51.55
CA GLY A 12 -67.65 27.83 -51.03
C GLY A 12 -69.04 28.42 -51.31
N ARG A 13 -69.10 29.54 -52.05
CA ARG A 13 -70.37 30.18 -52.46
C ARG A 13 -71.04 29.48 -53.66
N PHE A 14 -70.32 28.65 -54.42
CA PHE A 14 -70.83 28.05 -55.63
C PHE A 14 -71.49 26.69 -55.37
N SER A 15 -72.69 26.50 -55.90
CA SER A 15 -73.40 25.22 -55.88
C SER A 15 -73.89 24.91 -57.29
N ARG A 16 -73.37 23.82 -57.86
CA ARG A 16 -73.67 23.34 -59.23
C ARG A 16 -73.49 24.43 -60.28
N ARG A 17 -72.29 25.01 -60.34
CA ARG A 17 -71.90 25.95 -61.39
C ARG A 17 -70.76 25.38 -62.25
N CYS A 18 -70.84 25.62 -63.55
CA CYS A 18 -69.79 25.35 -64.52
C CYS A 18 -69.32 26.69 -65.10
N PHE A 19 -68.01 26.91 -65.12
CA PHE A 19 -67.39 28.09 -65.71
C PHE A 19 -66.53 27.65 -66.89
N GLU A 20 -66.86 28.10 -68.10
CA GLU A 20 -66.11 27.76 -69.31
C GLU A 20 -65.10 28.85 -69.66
N PHE A 21 -63.92 28.47 -70.15
CA PHE A 21 -62.85 29.40 -70.52
C PHE A 21 -62.36 29.12 -71.95
N ARG A 22 -61.80 30.16 -72.58
CA ARG A 22 -61.28 30.11 -73.95
C ARG A 22 -59.77 30.30 -74.00
N ARG A 23 -59.17 29.97 -75.14
CA ARG A 23 -57.76 30.28 -75.44
C ARG A 23 -57.55 31.81 -75.37
N GLY A 24 -56.36 32.25 -74.97
CA GLY A 24 -56.01 33.66 -74.86
C GLY A 24 -56.50 34.31 -73.55
N LEU A 25 -56.97 35.55 -73.63
CA LEU A 25 -57.39 36.37 -72.48
C LEU A 25 -58.83 36.09 -72.06
N ASN A 26 -59.00 35.75 -70.79
CA ASN A 26 -60.28 35.59 -70.11
C ASN A 26 -60.38 36.61 -68.98
N LEU A 27 -61.53 37.26 -68.83
CA LEU A 27 -61.84 38.17 -67.73
C LEU A 27 -63.01 37.63 -66.92
N VAL A 28 -62.76 37.26 -65.67
CA VAL A 28 -63.78 36.94 -64.67
C VAL A 28 -64.13 38.24 -63.93
N LEU A 29 -65.30 38.80 -64.25
CA LEU A 29 -65.80 40.06 -63.71
C LEU A 29 -66.83 39.80 -62.62
N GLY A 30 -66.67 40.45 -61.47
CA GLY A 30 -67.68 40.41 -60.41
C GLY A 30 -67.37 41.38 -59.28
N PRO A 31 -68.39 41.82 -58.52
CA PRO A 31 -68.18 42.66 -57.34
C PRO A 31 -67.32 41.95 -56.29
N ASN A 32 -66.86 42.70 -55.30
CA ASN A 32 -66.22 42.08 -54.13
C ASN A 32 -67.21 41.08 -53.50
N GLU A 33 -66.69 39.97 -52.99
CA GLU A 33 -67.48 38.87 -52.40
C GLU A 33 -68.33 38.03 -53.38
N ALA A 34 -68.31 38.32 -54.69
CA ALA A 34 -68.98 37.50 -55.74
C ALA A 34 -68.39 36.08 -55.91
N GLY A 35 -67.32 35.76 -55.19
CA GLY A 35 -66.65 34.45 -55.23
C GLY A 35 -65.49 34.34 -56.22
N LYS A 36 -64.91 35.45 -56.71
CA LYS A 36 -63.71 35.47 -57.58
C LYS A 36 -62.55 34.66 -56.99
N SER A 37 -62.12 35.01 -55.78
CA SER A 37 -61.03 34.31 -55.10
C SER A 37 -61.42 32.87 -54.74
N THR A 38 -62.71 32.57 -54.52
CA THR A 38 -63.20 31.20 -54.33
C THR A 38 -63.04 30.36 -55.61
N LEU A 39 -63.36 30.92 -56.78
CA LEU A 39 -63.20 30.26 -58.08
C LEU A 39 -61.73 30.04 -58.41
N MET A 40 -60.89 31.02 -58.13
CA MET A 40 -59.44 30.90 -58.28
C MET A 40 -58.88 29.80 -57.35
N GLU A 41 -59.20 29.83 -56.06
CA GLU A 41 -58.74 28.83 -55.08
C GLU A 41 -59.28 27.41 -55.35
N ALA A 42 -60.36 27.26 -56.13
CA ALA A 42 -60.86 25.96 -56.52
C ALA A 42 -59.87 25.18 -57.38
N VAL A 43 -59.09 25.85 -58.23
CA VAL A 43 -58.11 25.19 -59.10
C VAL A 43 -57.04 24.41 -58.29
N PRO A 44 -56.25 25.05 -57.39
CA PRO A 44 -55.27 24.32 -56.59
C PRO A 44 -55.93 23.40 -55.57
N ALA A 45 -57.15 23.70 -55.10
CA ALA A 45 -57.89 22.82 -54.21
C ALA A 45 -58.29 21.51 -54.89
N ILE A 46 -58.75 21.53 -56.14
CA ILE A 46 -59.09 20.32 -56.90
C ILE A 46 -57.82 19.53 -57.24
N LEU A 47 -56.75 20.20 -57.66
CA LEU A 47 -55.49 19.55 -58.01
C LEU A 47 -54.81 18.92 -56.77
N PHE A 48 -54.52 19.69 -55.73
CA PHE A 48 -53.68 19.23 -54.62
C PHE A 48 -54.44 18.94 -53.32
N GLY A 49 -55.69 19.37 -53.22
CA GLY A 49 -56.50 19.30 -52.00
C GLY A 49 -56.21 20.45 -51.04
N VAL A 50 -56.98 20.50 -49.95
CA VAL A 50 -56.90 21.57 -48.93
C VAL A 50 -56.69 20.98 -47.54
N ARG A 51 -55.84 21.62 -46.73
CA ARG A 51 -55.59 21.19 -45.33
C ARG A 51 -56.74 21.55 -44.41
N ASP A 52 -57.39 22.70 -44.66
CA ASP A 52 -58.57 23.14 -43.93
C ASP A 52 -59.81 23.03 -44.83
N LYS A 53 -60.53 21.92 -44.68
CA LYS A 53 -61.74 21.62 -45.45
C LYS A 53 -62.91 22.52 -45.06
N LYS A 54 -62.93 23.05 -43.83
CA LYS A 54 -64.03 23.88 -43.30
C LYS A 54 -64.17 25.20 -44.04
N ARG A 55 -63.05 25.75 -44.52
CA ARG A 55 -63.00 27.01 -45.27
C ARG A 55 -63.79 27.00 -46.59
N TYR A 56 -63.97 25.83 -47.20
CA TYR A 56 -64.59 25.69 -48.53
C TYR A 56 -65.97 25.00 -48.49
N LEU A 57 -66.47 24.68 -47.29
CA LEU A 57 -67.82 24.17 -47.12
C LEU A 57 -68.84 25.31 -47.26
N PRO A 58 -69.96 25.09 -47.98
CA PRO A 58 -71.05 26.06 -48.02
C PRO A 58 -71.70 26.19 -46.63
N TRP A 59 -72.07 27.41 -46.27
CA TRP A 59 -72.70 27.72 -44.99
C TRP A 59 -73.99 26.89 -44.78
N GLY A 60 -74.02 26.06 -43.74
CA GLY A 60 -75.24 25.39 -43.27
C GLY A 60 -75.69 24.11 -44.00
N ARG A 61 -74.88 23.54 -44.92
CA ARG A 61 -75.18 22.22 -45.52
C ARG A 61 -74.01 21.25 -45.35
N GLY A 62 -74.23 20.17 -44.59
CA GLY A 62 -73.38 18.98 -44.67
C GLY A 62 -73.65 18.26 -45.99
N GLY A 63 -72.62 18.10 -46.83
CA GLY A 63 -72.74 17.44 -48.13
C GLY A 63 -71.36 17.25 -48.79
N ALA A 64 -71.33 16.46 -49.85
CA ALA A 64 -70.14 16.27 -50.68
C ALA A 64 -69.69 17.61 -51.27
N CYS A 65 -68.38 17.89 -51.21
CA CYS A 65 -67.77 19.08 -51.79
C CYS A 65 -66.87 18.60 -52.93
N ARG A 66 -67.36 18.70 -54.17
CA ARG A 66 -66.71 18.11 -55.35
C ARG A 66 -66.38 19.20 -56.36
N GLY A 67 -65.26 19.04 -57.03
CA GLY A 67 -64.90 19.89 -58.15
C GLY A 67 -64.21 19.10 -59.25
N ALA A 68 -64.39 19.55 -60.48
CA ALA A 68 -63.67 19.02 -61.63
C ALA A 68 -63.09 20.14 -62.49
N LEU A 69 -61.89 19.91 -63.00
CA LEU A 69 -61.19 20.76 -63.95
C LEU A 69 -61.07 20.00 -65.26
N GLN A 70 -61.47 20.61 -66.36
CA GLN A 70 -61.24 20.03 -67.68
C GLN A 70 -60.17 20.83 -68.41
N PHE A 71 -59.11 20.15 -68.83
CA PHE A 71 -58.03 20.71 -69.60
C PHE A 71 -58.05 20.18 -71.04
N GLU A 72 -57.78 21.05 -71.99
CA GLU A 72 -57.49 20.68 -73.37
C GLU A 72 -55.98 20.69 -73.62
N LEU A 73 -55.49 19.60 -74.19
CA LEU A 73 -54.12 19.36 -74.60
C LEU A 73 -54.08 19.16 -76.13
N ASP A 74 -52.90 19.21 -76.74
CA ASP A 74 -52.78 19.08 -78.19
C ASP A 74 -53.24 17.69 -78.70
N GLY A 75 -53.12 16.65 -77.86
CA GLY A 75 -53.50 15.27 -78.16
C GLY A 75 -54.86 14.80 -77.63
N GLY A 76 -55.66 15.68 -76.99
CA GLY A 76 -56.93 15.28 -76.37
C GLY A 76 -57.34 16.17 -75.19
N SER A 77 -58.08 15.62 -74.23
CA SER A 77 -58.50 16.33 -73.02
C SER A 77 -58.23 15.55 -71.75
N VAL A 78 -58.08 16.26 -70.63
CA VAL A 78 -57.86 15.67 -69.31
C VAL A 78 -58.86 16.24 -68.32
N ARG A 79 -59.64 15.38 -67.67
CA ARG A 79 -60.55 15.75 -66.59
C ARG A 79 -59.93 15.35 -65.26
N VAL A 80 -59.66 16.34 -64.39
CA VAL A 80 -59.20 16.12 -63.02
C VAL A 80 -60.34 16.43 -62.08
N GLN A 81 -60.77 15.45 -61.28
CA GLN A 81 -61.85 15.60 -60.32
C GLN A 81 -61.39 15.23 -58.91
N ARG A 82 -61.97 15.90 -57.92
CA ARG A 82 -61.70 15.65 -56.50
C ARG A 82 -62.96 15.82 -55.66
N ASP A 83 -63.15 14.91 -54.71
CA ASP A 83 -64.01 15.12 -53.55
C ASP A 83 -63.16 15.59 -52.38
N LEU A 84 -63.34 16.85 -51.97
CA LEU A 84 -62.55 17.46 -50.90
C LEU A 84 -62.82 16.82 -49.54
N MET A 85 -63.98 16.20 -49.33
CA MET A 85 -64.33 15.62 -48.04
C MET A 85 -63.64 14.27 -47.86
N THR A 86 -63.70 13.40 -48.89
CA THR A 86 -63.09 12.07 -48.86
C THR A 86 -61.61 12.06 -49.29
N ASP A 87 -61.12 13.15 -49.90
CA ASP A 87 -59.82 13.23 -50.60
C ASP A 87 -59.68 12.23 -51.76
N GLU A 88 -60.81 11.72 -52.28
CA GLU A 88 -60.84 10.91 -53.49
C GLU A 88 -60.57 11.79 -54.70
N VAL A 89 -59.72 11.28 -55.59
CA VAL A 89 -59.27 11.97 -56.79
C VAL A 89 -59.43 11.06 -58.00
N GLY A 90 -59.71 11.67 -59.14
CA GLY A 90 -59.74 11.00 -60.44
C GLY A 90 -59.06 11.85 -61.50
N LEU A 91 -58.23 11.25 -62.34
CA LEU A 91 -57.77 11.81 -63.60
C LEU A 91 -58.24 10.94 -64.74
N GLU A 92 -58.77 11.55 -65.77
CA GLU A 92 -59.22 10.86 -66.96
C GLU A 92 -58.67 11.58 -68.19
N TRP A 93 -57.93 10.85 -69.02
CA TRP A 93 -57.42 11.33 -70.29
C TRP A 93 -58.29 10.77 -71.41
N ALA A 94 -58.82 11.65 -72.23
CA ALA A 94 -59.59 11.32 -73.41
C ALA A 94 -58.87 11.85 -74.67
N ASP A 95 -59.10 11.22 -75.82
CA ASP A 95 -58.57 11.74 -77.08
C ASP A 95 -59.46 12.84 -77.68
N GLN A 96 -59.16 13.23 -78.92
CA GLN A 96 -59.88 14.29 -79.62
C GLN A 96 -61.35 13.94 -79.92
N LEU A 97 -61.73 12.65 -79.85
CA LEU A 97 -63.10 12.18 -79.99
C LEU A 97 -63.77 11.97 -78.62
N TYR A 98 -63.16 12.44 -77.53
CA TYR A 98 -63.61 12.26 -76.15
C TYR A 98 -63.69 10.80 -75.71
N GLN A 99 -62.95 9.89 -76.37
CA GLN A 99 -62.85 8.50 -75.93
C GLN A 99 -61.78 8.37 -74.86
N THR A 100 -62.15 7.82 -73.69
CA THR A 100 -61.27 7.61 -72.55
C THR A 100 -60.13 6.65 -72.91
N ARG A 101 -58.89 7.12 -72.79
CA ARG A 101 -57.66 6.33 -73.04
C ARG A 101 -57.01 5.85 -71.76
N ARG A 102 -57.03 6.68 -70.72
CA ARG A 102 -56.38 6.40 -69.43
C ARG A 102 -57.24 6.98 -68.33
N GLN A 103 -57.36 6.26 -67.23
CA GLN A 103 -58.01 6.77 -66.03
C GLN A 103 -57.21 6.31 -64.80
N VAL A 104 -57.01 7.22 -63.86
CA VAL A 104 -56.36 6.97 -62.57
C VAL A 104 -57.29 7.48 -61.48
N SER A 105 -57.57 6.66 -60.48
CA SER A 105 -58.35 7.06 -59.31
C SER A 105 -57.67 6.57 -58.03
N GLY A 106 -57.83 7.32 -56.95
CA GLY A 106 -57.29 6.93 -55.65
C GLY A 106 -57.55 7.98 -54.58
N LYS A 107 -56.90 7.82 -53.43
CA LYS A 107 -57.03 8.76 -52.31
C LYS A 107 -55.75 9.57 -52.11
N ALA A 108 -55.83 10.88 -52.38
CA ALA A 108 -54.70 11.80 -52.32
C ALA A 108 -54.90 12.89 -51.26
N SER A 109 -54.83 12.48 -49.98
CA SER A 109 -55.00 13.43 -48.87
C SER A 109 -53.81 14.41 -48.74
N PRO A 110 -54.03 15.72 -48.60
CA PRO A 110 -52.96 16.71 -48.43
C PRO A 110 -52.01 16.42 -47.27
N ARG A 111 -52.52 15.84 -46.18
CA ARG A 111 -51.72 15.46 -44.99
C ARG A 111 -51.18 14.03 -45.04
N GLY A 112 -51.66 13.21 -45.97
CA GLY A 112 -51.27 11.80 -46.09
C GLY A 112 -49.89 11.57 -46.72
N ARG A 113 -49.34 10.38 -46.51
CA ARG A 113 -48.09 9.88 -47.11
C ARG A 113 -48.29 8.57 -47.90
N SER A 114 -49.53 8.26 -48.30
CA SER A 114 -49.90 7.02 -48.99
C SER A 114 -49.18 6.86 -50.33
N LEU A 115 -48.99 5.60 -50.76
CA LEU A 115 -48.47 5.28 -52.09
C LEU A 115 -49.40 5.82 -53.20
N GLU A 116 -50.72 5.73 -53.02
CA GLU A 116 -51.71 6.30 -53.94
C GLU A 116 -51.54 7.81 -54.14
N LYS A 117 -51.26 8.56 -53.07
CA LYS A 117 -50.96 10.00 -53.18
C LYS A 117 -49.69 10.24 -53.97
N LYS A 118 -48.62 9.47 -53.71
CA LYS A 118 -47.36 9.62 -54.45
C LYS A 118 -47.58 9.37 -55.94
N ALA A 119 -48.29 8.31 -56.30
CA ALA A 119 -48.67 8.00 -57.68
C ALA A 119 -49.48 9.14 -58.31
N TYR A 120 -50.51 9.64 -57.63
CA TYR A 120 -51.31 10.77 -58.10
C TYR A 120 -50.48 12.05 -58.34
N LEU A 121 -49.56 12.39 -57.43
CA LEU A 121 -48.69 13.55 -57.60
C LEU A 121 -47.70 13.38 -58.77
N LEU A 122 -47.29 12.15 -59.09
CA LEU A 122 -46.49 11.87 -60.29
C LEU A 122 -47.29 12.16 -61.57
N GLU A 123 -48.55 11.73 -61.63
CA GLU A 123 -49.45 12.04 -62.75
C GLU A 123 -49.67 13.55 -62.91
N LEU A 124 -49.86 14.27 -61.80
CA LEU A 124 -49.96 15.74 -61.84
C LEU A 124 -48.67 16.41 -62.32
N GLN A 125 -47.50 15.88 -61.98
CA GLN A 125 -46.25 16.41 -62.50
C GLN A 125 -46.11 16.13 -64.00
N GLU A 126 -46.53 14.96 -64.48
CA GLU A 126 -46.53 14.65 -65.90
C GLU A 126 -47.44 15.63 -66.66
N LEU A 127 -48.61 15.93 -66.10
CA LEU A 127 -49.59 16.85 -66.67
C LEU A 127 -49.15 18.33 -66.60
N LEU A 128 -48.74 18.80 -65.43
CA LEU A 128 -48.54 20.24 -65.12
C LEU A 128 -47.07 20.63 -64.95
N GLY A 129 -46.17 19.70 -64.67
CA GLY A 129 -44.79 19.97 -64.25
C GLY A 129 -44.62 20.19 -62.75
N PHE A 130 -45.71 20.22 -61.97
CA PHE A 130 -45.69 20.51 -60.53
C PHE A 130 -46.16 19.32 -59.70
N ARG A 131 -45.41 19.00 -58.62
CA ARG A 131 -45.82 18.05 -57.55
C ARG A 131 -46.24 18.77 -56.27
N ASP A 132 -45.79 20.00 -56.08
CA ASP A 132 -45.97 20.78 -54.85
C ASP A 132 -47.02 21.87 -55.06
N ALA A 133 -48.00 21.91 -54.16
CA ALA A 133 -49.12 22.84 -54.20
C ALA A 133 -48.69 24.29 -53.92
N ASP A 134 -47.75 24.49 -53.00
CA ASP A 134 -47.28 25.82 -52.58
C ASP A 134 -46.45 26.44 -53.70
N LEU A 135 -45.61 25.64 -54.38
CA LEU A 135 -44.88 26.09 -55.57
C LEU A 135 -45.83 26.38 -56.74
N PHE A 136 -46.82 25.51 -56.98
CA PHE A 136 -47.83 25.73 -58.01
C PHE A 136 -48.58 27.05 -57.78
N ARG A 137 -48.96 27.34 -56.52
CA ARG A 137 -49.59 28.61 -56.13
C ARG A 137 -48.63 29.78 -56.35
N ALA A 138 -47.42 29.71 -55.83
CA ALA A 138 -46.44 30.80 -55.92
C ALA A 138 -46.05 31.18 -57.37
N THR A 139 -46.23 30.25 -58.32
CA THR A 139 -45.86 30.45 -59.73
C THR A 139 -47.03 30.87 -60.62
N LEU A 140 -48.20 30.22 -60.49
CA LEU A 140 -49.33 30.42 -61.40
C LEU A 140 -50.45 31.31 -60.83
N PHE A 141 -50.41 31.64 -59.54
CA PHE A 141 -51.43 32.40 -58.84
C PHE A 141 -50.89 33.76 -58.38
N PHE A 142 -51.63 34.82 -58.70
CA PHE A 142 -51.31 36.18 -58.30
C PHE A 142 -52.48 36.73 -57.49
N GLY A 143 -52.38 36.75 -56.16
CA GLY A 143 -53.45 37.20 -55.27
C GLY A 143 -53.56 38.73 -55.15
N GLN A 144 -54.71 39.20 -54.67
CA GLN A 144 -54.99 40.62 -54.43
C GLN A 144 -54.00 41.20 -53.39
N GLY A 145 -53.17 42.16 -53.81
CA GLY A 145 -52.21 42.85 -52.94
C GLY A 145 -50.93 42.07 -52.61
N ASP A 146 -50.80 40.84 -53.11
CA ASP A 146 -49.77 39.87 -52.70
C ASP A 146 -48.81 39.55 -53.87
N LEU A 147 -48.29 40.61 -54.49
CA LEU A 147 -47.16 40.55 -55.42
C LEU A 147 -45.82 40.58 -54.67
N ASP A 148 -45.81 40.50 -53.34
CA ASP A 148 -44.55 40.41 -52.61
C ASP A 148 -43.84 39.09 -52.93
N LEU A 149 -42.51 39.16 -53.04
CA LEU A 149 -41.61 38.03 -53.31
C LEU A 149 -41.14 37.39 -51.99
N ASP A 150 -41.99 37.38 -50.98
CA ASP A 150 -41.72 36.66 -49.74
C ASP A 150 -42.24 35.23 -49.84
N PHE A 151 -41.37 34.35 -50.32
CA PHE A 151 -41.67 32.92 -50.40
C PHE A 151 -41.65 32.26 -49.00
N GLY A 152 -41.14 32.94 -47.97
CA GLY A 152 -40.88 32.34 -46.67
C GLY A 152 -39.77 31.27 -46.71
N LYS A 153 -39.12 31.02 -45.57
CA LYS A 153 -37.93 30.15 -45.50
C LYS A 153 -38.14 28.76 -46.12
N SER A 154 -39.29 28.12 -45.85
CA SER A 154 -39.54 26.74 -46.30
C SER A 154 -39.75 26.60 -47.81
N LEU A 155 -40.35 27.59 -48.48
CA LEU A 155 -40.54 27.56 -49.92
C LEU A 155 -39.26 28.01 -50.63
N SER A 156 -38.52 28.97 -50.08
CA SER A 156 -37.21 29.38 -50.61
C SER A 156 -36.23 28.21 -50.69
N GLU A 157 -36.14 27.39 -49.63
CA GLU A 157 -35.30 26.18 -49.67
C GLU A 157 -35.77 25.18 -50.74
N ARG A 158 -37.08 24.92 -50.82
CA ARG A 158 -37.64 24.04 -51.88
C ARG A 158 -37.37 24.56 -53.28
N ILE A 159 -37.48 25.88 -53.50
CA ILE A 159 -37.17 26.51 -54.79
C ILE A 159 -35.69 26.29 -55.13
N LYS A 160 -34.76 26.48 -54.19
CA LYS A 160 -33.32 26.21 -54.42
C LYS A 160 -33.07 24.75 -54.80
N THR A 161 -33.66 23.80 -54.08
CA THR A 161 -33.54 22.37 -54.38
C THR A 161 -34.06 22.03 -55.78
N LEU A 162 -35.16 22.66 -56.20
CA LEU A 162 -35.73 22.42 -57.53
C LEU A 162 -34.96 23.14 -58.64
N LEU A 163 -34.44 24.33 -58.39
CA LEU A 163 -33.60 25.08 -59.35
C LEU A 163 -32.26 24.39 -59.60
N SER A 164 -31.68 23.78 -58.57
CA SER A 164 -30.45 22.99 -58.67
C SER A 164 -30.65 21.65 -59.39
N GLY A 165 -31.89 21.18 -59.57
CA GLY A 165 -32.21 19.90 -60.22
C GLY A 165 -31.93 18.67 -59.34
N SER A 166 -31.27 18.85 -58.20
CA SER A 166 -30.94 17.84 -57.21
C SER A 166 -32.09 17.69 -56.20
N ALA A 167 -33.20 17.10 -56.64
CA ALA A 167 -34.35 16.82 -55.76
C ALA A 167 -34.06 15.74 -54.69
N GLU A 168 -32.93 15.03 -54.79
CA GLU A 168 -32.68 13.79 -54.02
C GLU A 168 -31.57 13.91 -52.96
N ILE A 169 -30.68 14.90 -53.02
CA ILE A 169 -29.52 14.97 -52.11
C ILE A 169 -29.42 16.36 -51.49
N ASP A 170 -29.55 16.41 -50.16
CA ASP A 170 -29.29 17.60 -49.35
C ASP A 170 -27.78 17.69 -49.07
N TYR A 171 -27.09 18.53 -49.84
CA TYR A 171 -25.65 18.73 -49.71
C TYR A 171 -25.25 19.27 -48.33
N ASP A 172 -26.11 20.05 -47.69
CA ASP A 172 -25.82 20.61 -46.37
C ASP A 172 -25.83 19.48 -45.33
N GLN A 173 -26.79 18.54 -45.44
CA GLN A 173 -26.82 17.34 -44.60
C GLN A 173 -25.57 16.47 -44.77
N VAL A 174 -25.16 16.17 -46.01
CA VAL A 174 -23.95 15.36 -46.28
C VAL A 174 -22.70 16.02 -45.70
N LEU A 175 -22.60 17.34 -45.85
CA LEU A 175 -21.48 18.11 -45.35
C LEU A 175 -21.46 18.17 -43.81
N ASP A 176 -22.63 18.24 -43.18
CA ASP A 176 -22.75 18.16 -41.72
C ASP A 176 -22.40 16.75 -41.21
N ASP A 177 -22.84 15.69 -41.86
CA ASP A 177 -22.47 14.29 -41.52
C ASP A 177 -20.94 14.07 -41.61
N LEU A 178 -20.30 14.61 -42.65
CA LEU A 178 -18.84 14.57 -42.82
C LEU A 178 -18.13 15.35 -41.71
N ARG A 179 -18.65 16.51 -41.32
CA ARG A 179 -18.12 17.31 -40.20
C ARG A 179 -18.28 16.59 -38.87
N GLU A 180 -19.43 15.99 -38.60
CA GLU A 180 -19.63 15.19 -37.39
C GLU A 180 -18.65 14.02 -37.33
N THR A 181 -18.44 13.34 -38.47
CA THR A 181 -17.45 12.27 -38.59
C THR A 181 -16.04 12.80 -38.34
N LEU A 182 -15.65 13.96 -38.89
CA LEU A 182 -14.37 14.60 -38.61
C LEU A 182 -14.22 14.92 -37.10
N PHE A 183 -15.25 15.47 -36.48
CA PHE A 183 -15.25 15.81 -35.06
C PHE A 183 -15.32 14.61 -34.11
N SER A 184 -15.61 13.41 -34.62
CA SER A 184 -15.42 12.17 -33.88
C SER A 184 -13.94 11.75 -33.83
N VAL A 185 -13.15 12.17 -34.83
CA VAL A 185 -11.73 11.83 -34.98
C VAL A 185 -10.84 12.85 -34.28
N THR A 186 -11.07 14.15 -34.49
CA THR A 186 -10.23 15.23 -33.96
C THR A 186 -11.08 16.35 -33.35
N ARG A 187 -10.53 17.05 -32.35
CA ARG A 187 -11.16 18.25 -31.80
C ARG A 187 -10.96 19.48 -32.68
N GLU A 188 -9.98 19.46 -33.58
CA GLU A 188 -9.66 20.59 -34.45
C GLU A 188 -10.80 20.93 -35.40
N ASN A 189 -11.05 22.23 -35.55
CA ASN A 189 -12.07 22.76 -36.44
C ASN A 189 -11.46 23.78 -37.40
N PRO A 190 -11.17 23.40 -38.65
CA PRO A 190 -10.58 24.31 -39.64
C PRO A 190 -11.45 25.54 -39.98
N TRP A 191 -12.73 25.54 -39.59
CA TRP A 191 -13.71 26.55 -39.99
C TRP A 191 -14.31 27.32 -38.81
N GLY A 192 -13.68 27.25 -37.64
CA GLY A 192 -14.15 27.95 -36.46
C GLY A 192 -13.27 27.70 -35.25
N LYS A 193 -13.90 27.68 -34.07
CA LYS A 193 -13.20 27.30 -32.84
C LYS A 193 -13.17 25.79 -32.70
N ASP A 194 -12.03 25.30 -32.20
CA ASP A 194 -11.84 23.91 -31.84
C ASP A 194 -12.84 23.45 -30.79
N LYS A 195 -13.13 22.15 -30.80
CA LYS A 195 -13.92 21.51 -29.76
C LYS A 195 -13.11 21.45 -28.46
N THR A 196 -13.80 21.60 -27.34
CA THR A 196 -13.16 21.64 -26.02
C THR A 196 -12.71 20.27 -25.52
N ARG A 197 -13.36 19.20 -25.99
CA ARG A 197 -13.06 17.82 -25.58
C ARG A 197 -12.17 17.15 -26.60
N ASP A 198 -11.17 16.45 -26.10
CA ASP A 198 -10.30 15.59 -26.90
C ASP A 198 -11.10 14.47 -27.55
N ARG A 199 -10.69 14.09 -28.75
CA ARG A 199 -11.31 13.04 -29.56
C ARG A 199 -10.35 11.88 -29.73
N GLN A 200 -10.70 10.95 -30.60
CA GLN A 200 -9.94 9.71 -30.78
C GLN A 200 -8.45 9.97 -31.04
N LEU A 201 -8.14 10.95 -31.90
CA LEU A 201 -6.76 11.28 -32.23
C LEU A 201 -6.00 11.85 -31.04
N GLU A 202 -6.53 12.87 -30.35
CA GLU A 202 -5.83 13.49 -29.23
C GLU A 202 -5.70 12.56 -28.01
N LEU A 203 -6.66 11.64 -27.82
CA LEU A 203 -6.57 10.58 -26.81
C LEU A 203 -5.49 9.56 -27.15
N ALA A 204 -5.41 9.12 -28.41
CA ALA A 204 -4.37 8.20 -28.86
C ALA A 204 -2.97 8.84 -28.79
N GLU A 205 -2.84 10.12 -29.16
CA GLU A 205 -1.57 10.85 -29.04
C GLU A 205 -1.11 11.01 -27.58
N LYS A 206 -2.05 11.25 -26.64
CA LYS A 206 -1.75 11.28 -25.21
C LYS A 206 -1.31 9.92 -24.68
N GLU A 207 -1.98 8.86 -25.10
CA GLU A 207 -1.62 7.49 -24.70
C GLU A 207 -0.26 7.09 -25.27
N LEU A 208 0.03 7.44 -26.52
CA LEU A 208 1.34 7.26 -27.13
C LEU A 208 2.44 7.97 -26.32
N ALA A 209 2.21 9.23 -25.94
CA ALA A 209 3.14 9.99 -25.12
C ALA A 209 3.35 9.38 -23.72
N ARG A 210 2.29 8.79 -23.14
CA ARG A 210 2.38 8.05 -21.86
C ARG A 210 3.26 6.82 -22.01
N LEU A 211 3.05 6.02 -23.05
CA LEU A 211 3.83 4.81 -23.35
C LEU A 211 5.30 5.14 -23.68
N ASP A 212 5.55 6.19 -24.47
CA ASP A 212 6.89 6.71 -24.74
C ASP A 212 7.62 7.06 -23.42
N GLY A 213 6.93 7.72 -22.49
CA GLY A 213 7.48 8.06 -21.18
C GLY A 213 7.84 6.82 -20.34
N LEU A 214 6.99 5.80 -20.35
CA LEU A 214 7.26 4.53 -19.65
C LEU A 214 8.45 3.78 -20.27
N LEU A 215 8.53 3.71 -21.60
CA LEU A 215 9.66 3.08 -22.27
C LEU A 215 10.98 3.82 -21.97
N GLN A 216 10.97 5.15 -21.93
CA GLN A 216 12.15 5.92 -21.49
C GLN A 216 12.58 5.57 -20.07
N GLN A 217 11.64 5.38 -19.14
CA GLN A 217 11.96 4.92 -17.79
C GLN A 217 12.57 3.54 -17.81
N SER A 218 12.03 2.62 -18.60
CA SER A 218 12.61 1.29 -18.74
C SER A 218 14.01 1.34 -19.39
N VAL A 219 14.27 2.23 -20.36
CA VAL A 219 15.62 2.43 -20.95
C VAL A 219 16.61 2.82 -19.85
N ALA A 220 16.23 3.77 -19.00
CA ALA A 220 17.05 4.21 -17.88
C ALA A 220 17.28 3.07 -16.88
N ALA A 221 16.22 2.34 -16.52
CA ALA A 221 16.28 1.18 -15.63
C ALA A 221 17.19 0.08 -16.19
N ARG A 222 17.24 -0.13 -17.52
CA ARG A 222 18.16 -1.09 -18.16
C ARG A 222 19.63 -0.73 -17.94
N LYS A 223 19.97 0.57 -18.10
CA LYS A 223 21.33 1.06 -17.85
C LYS A 223 21.69 0.89 -16.38
N GLU A 224 20.80 1.30 -15.48
CA GLU A 224 20.98 1.17 -14.04
C GLU A 224 21.12 -0.30 -13.60
N PHE A 225 20.30 -1.19 -14.17
CA PHE A 225 20.38 -2.64 -13.91
C PHE A 225 21.76 -3.20 -14.28
N SER A 226 22.29 -2.83 -15.46
CA SER A 226 23.63 -3.30 -15.88
C SER A 226 24.76 -2.79 -14.98
N THR A 227 24.67 -1.55 -14.48
CA THR A 227 25.64 -1.03 -13.52
C THR A 227 25.54 -1.71 -12.16
N ILE A 228 24.32 -1.98 -11.69
CA ILE A 228 24.09 -2.68 -10.43
C ILE A 228 24.58 -4.13 -10.50
N GLU A 229 24.39 -4.83 -11.62
CA GLU A 229 24.91 -6.20 -11.77
C GLU A 229 26.44 -6.24 -11.72
N ALA A 230 27.12 -5.26 -12.33
CA ALA A 230 28.57 -5.15 -12.22
C ALA A 230 29.02 -4.87 -10.77
N GLU A 231 28.39 -3.90 -10.08
CA GLU A 231 28.71 -3.59 -8.69
C GLU A 231 28.43 -4.76 -7.73
N LEU A 232 27.34 -5.49 -7.94
CA LEU A 232 27.01 -6.67 -7.14
C LEU A 232 28.05 -7.78 -7.33
N LEU A 233 28.49 -8.03 -8.56
CA LEU A 233 29.52 -9.01 -8.84
C LEU A 233 30.81 -8.68 -8.09
N ASP A 234 31.30 -7.44 -8.23
CA ASP A 234 32.52 -6.99 -7.54
C ASP A 234 32.36 -7.10 -6.02
N LEU A 235 31.22 -6.67 -5.48
CA LEU A 235 30.97 -6.66 -4.05
C LEU A 235 30.79 -8.07 -3.46
N GLU A 236 30.16 -8.99 -4.19
CA GLU A 236 30.04 -10.40 -3.80
C GLU A 236 31.40 -11.10 -3.81
N THR A 237 32.27 -10.79 -4.77
CA THR A 237 33.65 -11.31 -4.77
C THR A 237 34.47 -10.79 -3.59
N GLY A 238 34.40 -9.49 -3.30
CA GLY A 238 35.08 -8.89 -2.14
C GLY A 238 34.58 -9.44 -0.81
N LEU A 239 33.25 -9.58 -0.63
CA LEU A 239 32.67 -10.19 0.57
C LEU A 239 33.17 -11.63 0.79
N ALA A 240 33.27 -12.42 -0.27
CA ALA A 240 33.76 -13.80 -0.17
C ALA A 240 35.24 -13.86 0.22
N GLU A 241 36.06 -12.89 -0.21
CA GLU A 241 37.45 -12.75 0.22
C GLU A 241 37.55 -12.32 1.68
N ASP A 242 36.84 -11.26 2.07
CA ASP A 242 36.81 -10.75 3.44
C ASP A 242 36.32 -11.80 4.44
N GLN A 243 35.29 -12.59 4.09
CA GLN A 243 34.79 -13.69 4.92
C GLN A 243 35.83 -14.80 5.10
N ARG A 244 36.60 -15.12 4.05
CA ARG A 244 37.71 -16.09 4.17
C ARG A 244 38.83 -15.58 5.07
N GLU A 245 39.16 -14.29 4.99
CA GLU A 245 40.14 -13.68 5.88
C GLU A 245 39.63 -13.60 7.33
N LEU A 246 38.35 -13.32 7.53
CA LEU A 246 37.71 -13.37 8.84
C LEU A 246 37.81 -14.77 9.46
N ASP A 247 37.44 -15.82 8.71
CA ASP A 247 37.52 -17.22 9.17
C ASP A 247 38.96 -17.61 9.56
N LYS A 248 39.96 -17.16 8.79
CA LYS A 248 41.38 -17.39 9.11
C LYS A 248 41.78 -16.65 10.38
N GLY A 249 41.38 -15.39 10.51
CA GLY A 249 41.66 -14.55 11.67
C GLY A 249 40.99 -15.08 12.93
N GLU A 250 39.73 -15.53 12.88
CA GLU A 250 39.02 -16.10 14.04
C GLU A 250 39.68 -17.38 14.55
N LYS A 251 40.09 -18.27 13.64
CA LYS A 251 40.86 -19.48 14.00
C LYS A 251 42.19 -19.11 14.65
N TYR A 252 42.85 -18.08 14.14
CA TYR A 252 44.09 -17.58 14.72
C TYR A 252 43.88 -17.01 16.13
N LEU A 253 42.85 -16.19 16.32
CA LEU A 253 42.50 -15.60 17.60
C LEU A 253 42.14 -16.67 18.65
N GLN A 254 41.34 -17.67 18.26
CA GLN A 254 40.97 -18.78 19.13
C GLN A 254 42.21 -19.57 19.56
N TRP A 255 43.14 -19.79 18.65
CA TRP A 255 44.41 -20.44 18.96
C TRP A 255 45.24 -19.62 19.95
N ILE A 256 45.42 -18.30 19.74
CA ILE A 256 46.13 -17.41 20.67
C ILE A 256 45.48 -17.41 22.06
N ARG A 257 44.15 -17.26 22.14
CA ARG A 257 43.42 -17.28 23.43
C ARG A 257 43.63 -18.59 24.18
N THR A 258 43.56 -19.73 23.48
CA THR A 258 43.80 -21.05 24.07
C THR A 258 45.24 -21.16 24.58
N TYR A 259 46.21 -20.63 23.83
CA TYR A 259 47.62 -20.64 24.23
C TYR A 259 47.85 -19.85 25.52
N TRP A 260 47.34 -18.62 25.62
CA TRP A 260 47.49 -17.80 26.83
C TRP A 260 46.76 -18.36 28.04
N GLN A 261 45.58 -18.98 27.86
CA GLN A 261 44.90 -19.70 28.94
C GLN A 261 45.72 -20.86 29.48
N LEU A 262 46.38 -21.62 28.59
CA LEU A 262 47.29 -22.70 29.01
C LEU A 262 48.54 -22.14 29.71
N GLU A 263 49.05 -20.99 29.29
CA GLU A 263 50.20 -20.33 29.94
C GLU A 263 49.87 -19.84 31.36
N GLU A 264 48.69 -19.26 31.54
CA GLU A 264 48.19 -18.83 32.85
C GLU A 264 47.96 -20.04 33.77
N GLN A 265 47.31 -21.10 33.26
CA GLN A 265 47.12 -22.35 34.00
C GLN A 265 48.45 -22.99 34.40
N ARG A 266 49.43 -23.01 33.49
CA ARG A 266 50.77 -23.51 33.77
C ARG A 266 51.42 -22.71 34.89
N SER A 267 51.42 -21.38 34.79
CA SER A 267 52.03 -20.49 35.78
C SER A 267 51.46 -20.72 37.19
N HIS A 268 50.12 -20.84 37.29
CA HIS A 268 49.45 -21.13 38.55
C HIS A 268 49.77 -22.54 39.09
N LEU A 269 49.80 -23.56 38.22
CA LEU A 269 50.19 -24.92 38.61
C LEU A 269 51.66 -25.00 39.05
N GLU A 270 52.56 -24.25 38.42
CA GLU A 270 53.98 -24.16 38.82
C GLU A 270 54.13 -23.49 40.19
N GLU A 271 53.36 -22.44 40.47
CA GLU A 271 53.32 -21.80 41.79
C GLU A 271 52.82 -22.78 42.86
N GLN A 272 51.71 -23.47 42.61
CA GLN A 272 51.18 -24.49 43.53
C GLN A 272 52.17 -25.64 43.74
N PHE A 273 52.85 -26.07 42.68
CA PHE A 273 53.84 -27.13 42.74
C PHE A 273 55.06 -26.72 43.57
N SER A 274 55.55 -25.49 43.41
CA SER A 274 56.69 -24.98 44.19
C SER A 274 56.36 -24.92 45.68
N ILE A 275 55.21 -24.34 46.04
CA ILE A 275 54.71 -24.26 47.44
C ILE A 275 54.58 -25.66 48.05
N THR A 276 53.96 -26.60 47.31
CA THR A 276 53.75 -27.97 47.81
C THR A 276 55.07 -28.72 48.00
N ARG A 277 56.06 -28.51 47.11
CA ARG A 277 57.41 -29.07 47.26
C ARG A 277 58.15 -28.52 48.47
N GLU A 278 58.04 -27.23 48.75
CA GLU A 278 58.62 -26.62 49.94
C GLU A 278 58.02 -27.20 51.22
N GLN A 279 56.69 -27.36 51.26
CA GLN A 279 55.99 -28.01 52.38
C GLN A 279 56.43 -29.46 52.57
N GLN A 280 56.58 -30.22 51.47
CA GLN A 280 57.07 -31.60 51.51
C GLN A 280 58.50 -31.69 52.04
N ALA A 281 59.39 -30.78 51.62
CA ALA A 281 60.76 -30.72 52.12
C ALA A 281 60.80 -30.40 53.62
N LYS A 282 60.02 -29.40 54.05
CA LYS A 282 59.92 -28.98 55.45
C LYS A 282 59.36 -30.08 56.35
N GLN A 283 58.33 -30.81 55.88
CA GLN A 283 57.78 -31.93 56.60
C GLN A 283 58.80 -33.08 56.74
N ARG A 284 59.47 -33.49 55.66
CA ARG A 284 60.52 -34.52 55.72
C ARG A 284 61.62 -34.16 56.72
N GLN A 285 62.05 -32.90 56.70
CA GLN A 285 63.08 -32.39 57.62
C GLN A 285 62.61 -32.46 59.09
N LEU A 286 61.38 -32.06 59.38
CA LEU A 286 60.80 -32.11 60.73
C LEU A 286 60.62 -33.56 61.21
N THR A 287 60.16 -34.47 60.36
CA THR A 287 60.02 -35.90 60.70
C THR A 287 61.36 -36.55 61.01
N GLN A 288 62.41 -36.27 60.21
CA GLN A 288 63.77 -36.74 60.49
C GLN A 288 64.32 -36.17 61.81
N LYS A 289 64.12 -34.86 62.05
CA LYS A 289 64.51 -34.24 63.33
C LYS A 289 63.79 -34.89 64.51
N ARG A 290 62.48 -35.16 64.41
CA ARG A 290 61.70 -35.88 65.43
C ARG A 290 62.28 -37.26 65.74
N GLU A 291 62.58 -38.05 64.72
CA GLU A 291 63.13 -39.40 64.88
C GLU A 291 64.54 -39.37 65.49
N THR A 292 65.40 -38.45 65.07
CA THR A 292 66.74 -38.30 65.67
C THR A 292 66.67 -37.89 67.14
N LEU A 293 65.78 -36.95 67.52
CA LEU A 293 65.58 -36.56 68.91
C LEU A 293 65.01 -37.70 69.76
N ARG A 294 64.04 -38.48 69.24
CA ARG A 294 63.54 -39.68 69.93
C ARG A 294 64.62 -40.75 70.12
N ARG A 295 65.48 -40.98 69.12
CA ARG A 295 66.64 -41.89 69.24
C ARG A 295 67.66 -41.41 70.28
N GLN A 296 67.93 -40.11 70.32
CA GLN A 296 68.84 -39.55 71.32
C GLN A 296 68.29 -39.63 72.74
N LEU A 297 66.98 -39.49 72.93
CA LEU A 297 66.34 -39.60 74.26
C LEU A 297 66.25 -41.07 74.73
N SER A 298 65.94 -42.00 73.84
CA SER A 298 65.92 -43.44 74.16
C SER A 298 67.31 -44.00 74.50
N ALA A 299 68.38 -43.50 73.87
CA ALA A 299 69.75 -43.90 74.18
C ALA A 299 70.19 -43.54 75.62
N VAL A 300 69.49 -42.62 76.29
CA VAL A 300 69.76 -42.19 77.67
C VAL A 300 68.81 -42.85 78.68
N GLY A 301 68.10 -43.91 78.27
CA GLY A 301 67.22 -44.67 79.16
C GLY A 301 65.84 -44.05 79.40
N LEU A 302 65.47 -43.02 78.62
CA LEU A 302 64.13 -42.44 78.63
C LEU A 302 63.30 -43.02 77.48
N SER A 303 62.63 -44.16 77.72
CA SER A 303 61.64 -44.72 76.81
C SER A 303 60.30 -43.99 76.99
N LEU A 304 60.06 -42.99 76.14
CA LEU A 304 58.77 -42.28 76.09
C LEU A 304 57.76 -43.11 75.28
N PRO A 305 56.53 -43.33 75.80
CA PRO A 305 55.45 -43.96 75.04
C PRO A 305 55.15 -43.21 73.72
N GLU A 306 54.62 -43.91 72.71
CA GLU A 306 54.26 -43.29 71.42
C GLU A 306 53.21 -42.16 71.59
N ASP A 307 52.35 -42.32 72.59
CA ASP A 307 51.36 -41.33 73.03
C ASP A 307 51.94 -40.52 74.20
N GLY A 308 52.47 -39.34 73.87
CA GLY A 308 53.13 -38.47 74.85
C GLY A 308 52.28 -38.17 76.08
N SER A 309 52.66 -38.72 77.23
CA SER A 309 52.09 -38.36 78.52
C SER A 309 53.03 -37.41 79.26
N VAL A 310 52.59 -36.15 79.30
CA VAL A 310 53.24 -35.00 79.98
C VAL A 310 53.23 -35.16 81.52
N ASP A 311 52.65 -36.24 82.05
CA ASP A 311 52.30 -36.42 83.47
C ASP A 311 53.25 -37.37 84.23
N LEU A 312 54.25 -37.95 83.55
CA LEU A 312 55.17 -38.94 84.15
C LEU A 312 56.16 -38.31 85.15
N HIS A 313 56.58 -37.06 84.94
CA HIS A 313 57.52 -36.38 85.82
C HIS A 313 56.92 -36.03 87.19
N GLU A 314 55.67 -35.54 87.23
CA GLU A 314 54.99 -35.20 88.49
C GLU A 314 54.73 -36.45 89.34
N ARG A 315 54.30 -37.54 88.71
CA ARG A 315 54.08 -38.83 89.38
C ARG A 315 55.35 -39.43 90.00
N LEU A 316 56.50 -39.26 89.35
CA LEU A 316 57.81 -39.67 89.90
C LEU A 316 58.19 -38.87 91.16
N GLN A 317 57.89 -37.57 91.21
CA GLN A 317 58.19 -36.73 92.37
C GLN A 317 57.32 -37.08 93.60
N GLU A 318 56.06 -37.47 93.38
CA GLU A 318 55.15 -37.87 94.46
C GLU A 318 55.54 -39.21 95.11
N ALA A 319 55.93 -40.20 94.29
CA ALA A 319 56.40 -41.50 94.78
C ALA A 319 57.63 -41.38 95.69
N ARG A 320 58.56 -40.48 95.34
CA ARG A 320 59.77 -40.18 96.13
C ARG A 320 59.42 -39.64 97.53
N ARG A 321 58.43 -38.75 97.64
CA ARG A 321 58.04 -38.14 98.92
C ARG A 321 57.50 -39.18 99.90
N CYS A 322 56.64 -40.09 99.43
CA CYS A 322 56.05 -41.14 100.27
C CYS A 322 57.12 -42.09 100.84
N LEU A 323 58.10 -42.50 100.03
CA LEU A 323 59.17 -43.40 100.45
C LEU A 323 60.07 -42.80 101.54
N LEU A 324 60.34 -41.49 101.49
CA LEU A 324 61.16 -40.80 102.50
C LEU A 324 60.49 -40.75 103.88
N GLN A 325 59.19 -40.48 103.92
CA GLN A 325 58.42 -40.41 105.17
C GLN A 325 58.32 -41.77 105.87
N LEU A 326 58.17 -42.84 105.09
CA LEU A 326 58.11 -44.22 105.58
C LEU A 326 59.42 -44.65 106.27
N ARG A 327 60.57 -44.20 105.75
CA ARG A 327 61.90 -44.48 106.32
C ARG A 327 62.12 -43.78 107.67
N GLN A 328 61.59 -42.58 107.86
CA GLN A 328 61.69 -41.83 109.13
C GLN A 328 60.88 -42.49 110.25
N LEU A 329 59.64 -42.91 109.95
CA LEU A 329 58.76 -43.59 110.91
C LEU A 329 59.36 -44.89 111.46
N GLN A 330 60.04 -45.67 110.63
CA GLN A 330 60.71 -46.91 111.06
C GLN A 330 61.87 -46.67 112.05
N GLN A 331 62.60 -45.56 111.91
CA GLN A 331 63.70 -45.22 112.81
C GLN A 331 63.22 -44.79 114.21
N GLU A 332 62.07 -44.11 114.29
CA GLU A 332 61.49 -43.68 115.57
C GLU A 332 60.96 -44.86 116.41
N GLN A 333 60.33 -45.86 115.78
CA GLN A 333 59.91 -47.08 116.48
C GLN A 333 61.10 -47.86 117.08
N GLN A 334 62.25 -47.88 116.40
CA GLN A 334 63.43 -48.64 116.83
C GLN A 334 64.07 -48.05 118.09
N ARG A 335 64.11 -46.71 118.20
CA ARG A 335 64.59 -46.00 119.40
C ARG A 335 63.68 -46.27 120.61
N LEU A 336 62.36 -46.25 120.41
CA LEU A 336 61.38 -46.47 121.49
C LEU A 336 61.44 -47.89 122.08
N ARG A 337 61.87 -48.89 121.29
CA ARG A 337 62.08 -50.28 121.75
C ARG A 337 63.35 -50.45 122.60
N GLN A 338 64.40 -49.65 122.36
CA GLN A 338 65.65 -49.71 123.13
C GLN A 338 65.48 -49.13 124.54
N ASP A 339 64.72 -48.03 124.68
CA ASP A 339 64.48 -47.37 125.99
C ASP A 339 63.70 -48.26 126.98
N LEU A 340 62.93 -49.24 126.50
CA LEU A 340 62.17 -50.19 127.32
C LEU A 340 63.02 -51.36 127.86
N ALA A 341 64.24 -51.58 127.33
CA ALA A 341 65.07 -52.75 127.66
C ALA A 341 66.09 -52.51 128.79
N ASP A 342 66.49 -51.27 129.07
CA ASP A 342 67.67 -50.95 129.90
C ASP A 342 67.43 -50.89 131.44
N GLU A 343 66.21 -51.06 131.96
CA GLU A 343 65.93 -50.86 133.40
C GLU A 343 66.16 -52.06 134.36
N LYS A 344 66.59 -53.24 133.86
CA LYS A 344 66.83 -54.45 134.69
C LYS A 344 68.32 -54.84 134.82
N LYS A 345 69.08 -54.30 135.79
CA LYS A 345 70.20 -55.05 136.45
C LYS A 345 70.93 -54.32 137.61
N SER A 346 71.34 -55.17 138.57
CA SER A 346 72.49 -55.06 139.52
C SER A 346 72.24 -54.38 140.88
N SER A 347 72.73 -54.83 142.04
CA SER A 347 73.32 -56.09 142.58
C SER A 347 73.40 -55.83 144.10
N MET A 348 72.77 -56.66 144.94
CA MET A 348 72.68 -56.45 146.40
C MET A 348 73.88 -57.03 147.18
N PHE A 349 74.82 -57.69 146.48
CA PHE A 349 75.80 -58.58 147.10
C PHE A 349 77.01 -57.90 147.74
N PHE A 350 77.29 -56.62 147.42
CA PHE A 350 78.51 -55.95 147.86
C PHE A 350 78.42 -55.29 149.26
N ILE A 351 77.22 -54.94 149.74
CA ILE A 351 77.08 -54.08 150.93
C ILE A 351 77.18 -54.88 152.24
N CYS A 352 76.63 -56.10 152.30
CA CYS A 352 76.65 -56.93 153.50
C CYS A 352 78.03 -57.58 153.79
N GLY A 353 78.84 -57.83 152.75
CA GLY A 353 80.20 -58.36 152.93
C GLY A 353 81.16 -57.31 153.49
N TRP A 354 80.98 -56.05 153.09
CA TRP A 354 81.86 -54.95 153.51
C TRP A 354 81.70 -54.59 154.98
N THR A 355 80.47 -54.64 155.51
CA THR A 355 80.18 -54.36 156.93
C THR A 355 80.75 -55.43 157.87
N LEU A 356 80.74 -56.71 157.48
CA LEU A 356 81.31 -57.80 158.28
C LEU A 356 82.85 -57.71 158.36
N LEU A 357 83.50 -57.33 157.27
CA LEU A 357 84.96 -57.18 157.15
C LEU A 357 85.51 -56.06 158.05
N VAL A 358 84.80 -54.92 158.12
CA VAL A 358 85.19 -53.77 158.96
C VAL A 358 85.03 -54.10 160.45
N ILE A 359 83.99 -54.87 160.83
CA ILE A 359 83.76 -55.27 162.23
C ILE A 359 84.79 -56.31 162.72
N LEU A 360 85.12 -57.30 161.89
CA LEU A 360 86.14 -58.31 162.22
C LEU A 360 87.56 -57.69 162.34
N GLY A 361 87.91 -56.79 161.42
CA GLY A 361 89.20 -56.08 161.44
C GLY A 361 89.38 -55.18 162.67
N ALA A 362 88.34 -54.44 163.05
CA ALA A 362 88.35 -53.62 164.26
C ALA A 362 88.49 -54.45 165.54
N GLY A 363 87.87 -55.64 165.60
CA GLY A 363 87.98 -56.57 166.73
C GLY A 363 89.38 -57.18 166.90
N PHE A 364 90.03 -57.56 165.79
CA PHE A 364 91.39 -58.12 165.81
C PHE A 364 92.44 -57.09 166.26
N GLY A 365 92.37 -55.86 165.73
CA GLY A 365 93.25 -54.76 166.12
C GLY A 365 93.10 -54.37 167.60
N ALA A 366 91.86 -54.41 168.12
CA ALA A 366 91.61 -54.18 169.53
C ALA A 366 92.22 -55.28 170.43
N TRP A 367 92.31 -56.54 170.00
CA TRP A 367 92.85 -57.61 170.85
C TRP A 367 94.34 -57.40 171.17
N HIS A 368 95.16 -57.01 170.19
CA HIS A 368 96.63 -57.01 170.30
C HIS A 368 97.27 -55.75 170.88
N VAL A 369 96.57 -54.62 170.96
CA VAL A 369 97.17 -53.32 171.33
C VAL A 369 96.41 -52.67 172.49
N GLN A 370 96.82 -53.00 173.72
CA GLN A 370 96.09 -52.72 174.97
C GLN A 370 95.79 -51.23 175.28
N PRO A 371 96.59 -50.23 174.87
CA PRO A 371 96.26 -48.83 175.11
C PRO A 371 95.39 -48.14 174.03
N TRP A 372 95.16 -48.73 172.83
CA TRP A 372 94.46 -48.04 171.70
C TRP A 372 93.08 -48.64 171.35
N ARG A 373 92.57 -49.57 172.15
CA ARG A 373 91.33 -50.35 171.91
C ARG A 373 90.10 -49.54 171.53
N ILE A 374 89.88 -48.40 172.17
CA ILE A 374 88.66 -47.59 171.99
C ILE A 374 88.63 -46.94 170.60
N TYR A 375 89.78 -46.51 170.05
CA TYR A 375 89.85 -45.86 168.74
C TYR A 375 89.54 -46.83 167.58
N PHE A 376 89.91 -48.10 167.70
CA PHE A 376 89.55 -49.12 166.71
C PHE A 376 88.04 -49.41 166.70
N LEU A 377 87.40 -49.54 167.86
CA LEU A 377 85.95 -49.78 167.94
C LEU A 377 85.12 -48.58 167.43
N LEU A 378 85.56 -47.35 167.67
CA LEU A 378 84.90 -46.14 167.16
C LEU A 378 84.98 -45.99 165.64
N SER A 379 86.10 -46.41 165.03
CA SER A 379 86.29 -46.34 163.57
C SER A 379 85.29 -47.23 162.79
N GLY A 380 84.90 -48.38 163.36
CA GLY A 380 83.97 -49.30 162.71
C GLY A 380 82.53 -48.80 162.61
N VAL A 381 82.07 -47.99 163.58
CA VAL A 381 80.69 -47.48 163.61
C VAL A 381 80.50 -46.28 162.65
N LEU A 382 81.52 -45.43 162.50
CA LEU A 382 81.46 -44.25 161.62
C LEU A 382 81.45 -44.59 160.12
N LEU A 383 81.94 -45.77 159.74
CA LEU A 383 82.06 -46.19 158.34
C LEU A 383 80.79 -46.81 157.73
N THR A 384 79.78 -47.20 158.52
CA THR A 384 78.65 -48.01 158.02
C THR A 384 77.30 -47.28 157.89
N GLY A 385 77.09 -46.17 158.61
CA GLY A 385 75.82 -45.43 158.64
C GLY A 385 75.35 -44.79 157.30
N PRO A 386 76.22 -44.12 156.51
CA PRO A 386 75.81 -43.40 155.30
C PRO A 386 75.27 -44.28 154.16
N VAL A 387 75.67 -45.56 154.13
CA VAL A 387 75.37 -46.49 153.02
C VAL A 387 73.91 -46.94 153.01
N TRP A 388 73.24 -46.97 154.17
CA TRP A 388 71.86 -47.48 154.29
C TRP A 388 70.77 -46.45 153.92
N VAL A 389 71.02 -45.16 154.06
CA VAL A 389 70.02 -44.11 153.74
C VAL A 389 69.85 -43.94 152.23
N TRP A 390 70.89 -44.19 151.44
CA TRP A 390 70.88 -44.03 149.99
C TRP A 390 70.02 -45.07 149.25
N THR A 391 69.87 -46.29 149.79
CA THR A 391 69.22 -47.41 149.07
C THR A 391 67.69 -47.32 149.05
N ILE A 392 67.05 -46.78 150.10
CA ILE A 392 65.58 -46.73 150.19
C ILE A 392 64.98 -45.69 149.23
N ARG A 393 65.64 -44.54 149.03
CA ARG A 393 65.14 -43.43 148.21
C ARG A 393 65.08 -43.75 146.70
N ARG A 394 65.88 -44.73 146.23
CA ARG A 394 66.00 -45.08 144.79
C ARG A 394 64.86 -45.96 144.25
N ARG A 395 64.03 -46.56 145.12
CA ARG A 395 63.04 -47.57 144.70
C ARG A 395 61.69 -47.00 144.24
N VAL A 396 61.27 -45.85 144.78
CA VAL A 396 59.93 -45.27 144.53
C VAL A 396 59.83 -44.51 143.20
N SER A 397 60.92 -43.94 142.68
CA SER A 397 60.87 -43.14 141.44
C SER A 397 60.77 -43.95 140.14
N ARG A 398 60.94 -45.28 140.17
CA ARG A 398 60.97 -46.12 138.96
C ARG A 398 59.61 -46.57 138.43
N SER A 399 58.56 -46.65 139.25
CA SER A 399 57.28 -47.22 138.79
C SER A 399 56.46 -46.29 137.87
N VAL A 400 56.64 -44.98 137.95
CA VAL A 400 55.83 -43.99 137.20
C VAL A 400 56.28 -43.84 135.73
N ARG A 401 57.57 -44.02 135.42
CA ARG A 401 58.09 -43.86 134.04
C ARG A 401 57.67 -44.96 133.06
N HIS A 402 57.28 -46.13 133.56
CA HIS A 402 57.06 -47.30 132.72
C HIS A 402 55.69 -47.32 132.01
N SER A 403 54.71 -46.54 132.47
CA SER A 403 53.36 -46.46 131.86
C SER A 403 53.30 -45.49 130.68
N GLU A 404 53.99 -44.35 130.74
CA GLU A 404 54.00 -43.33 129.67
C GLU A 404 54.61 -43.84 128.35
N LEU A 405 55.62 -44.71 128.43
CA LEU A 405 56.32 -45.22 127.24
C LEU A 405 55.47 -46.19 126.39
N ARG A 406 54.47 -46.86 126.97
CA ARG A 406 53.59 -47.78 126.21
C ARG A 406 52.57 -47.06 125.32
N GLY A 407 52.08 -45.89 125.75
CA GLY A 407 51.09 -45.12 124.97
C GLY A 407 51.67 -44.56 123.66
N LYS A 408 52.94 -44.18 123.64
CA LYS A 408 53.62 -43.64 122.44
C LYS A 408 53.87 -44.69 121.35
N ALA A 409 54.00 -45.96 121.71
CA ALA A 409 54.29 -47.02 120.74
C ALA A 409 53.11 -47.35 119.82
N GLN A 410 51.86 -47.28 120.32
CA GLN A 410 50.67 -47.63 119.53
C GLN A 410 50.32 -46.59 118.44
N LEU A 411 50.59 -45.30 118.69
CA LEU A 411 50.26 -44.23 117.73
C LEU A 411 51.13 -44.30 116.45
N LEU A 412 52.41 -44.63 116.60
CA LEU A 412 53.36 -44.72 115.49
C LEU A 412 53.04 -45.89 114.53
N GLU A 413 52.44 -46.96 115.05
CA GLU A 413 52.08 -48.15 114.26
C GLU A 413 50.91 -47.85 113.29
N GLN A 414 49.96 -47.00 113.68
CA GLN A 414 48.88 -46.56 112.80
C GLN A 414 49.38 -45.69 111.64
N GLN A 415 50.33 -44.78 111.88
CA GLN A 415 50.86 -43.89 110.84
C GLN A 415 51.62 -44.63 109.74
N GLN A 416 52.29 -45.74 110.06
CA GLN A 416 53.02 -46.54 109.08
C GLN A 416 52.09 -47.19 108.05
N HIS A 417 50.92 -47.68 108.48
CA HIS A 417 49.97 -48.36 107.58
C HIS A 417 49.35 -47.43 106.53
N GLU A 418 49.08 -46.18 106.87
CA GLU A 418 48.49 -45.18 105.96
C GLU A 418 49.43 -44.86 104.79
N LEU A 419 50.71 -44.62 105.08
CA LEU A 419 51.75 -44.27 104.10
C LEU A 419 52.07 -45.41 103.13
N GLN A 420 51.98 -46.66 103.59
CA GLN A 420 52.20 -47.83 102.74
C GLN A 420 51.15 -47.90 101.61
N ARG A 421 49.89 -47.57 101.93
CA ARG A 421 48.76 -47.67 100.99
C ARG A 421 48.80 -46.63 99.86
N GLN A 422 49.37 -45.45 100.10
CA GLN A 422 49.53 -44.42 99.06
C GLN A 422 50.60 -44.79 98.03
N LEU A 423 51.62 -45.54 98.45
CA LEU A 423 52.70 -45.99 97.59
C LEU A 423 52.22 -47.03 96.56
N ASP A 424 51.37 -47.96 97.00
CA ASP A 424 50.80 -49.01 96.13
C ASP A 424 49.99 -48.43 94.95
N LEU A 425 49.31 -47.28 95.14
CA LEU A 425 48.52 -46.62 94.09
C LEU A 425 49.37 -45.96 92.99
N LEU A 426 50.60 -45.56 93.31
CA LEU A 426 51.51 -44.90 92.37
C LEU A 426 52.36 -45.91 91.59
N GLU A 427 52.53 -47.14 92.09
CA GLU A 427 53.35 -48.17 91.47
C GLU A 427 52.80 -48.65 90.11
N GLU A 428 51.49 -48.84 89.94
CA GLU A 428 50.91 -49.37 88.70
C GLU A 428 51.26 -48.57 87.42
N PRO A 429 50.98 -47.25 87.34
CA PRO A 429 51.26 -46.47 86.13
C PRO A 429 52.76 -46.24 85.88
N LEU A 430 53.58 -46.23 86.93
CA LEU A 430 55.04 -46.11 86.81
C LEU A 430 55.67 -47.42 86.33
N ALA A 431 55.15 -48.57 86.79
CA ALA A 431 55.56 -49.89 86.31
C ALA A 431 55.21 -50.10 84.82
N ALA A 432 54.04 -49.62 84.36
CA ALA A 432 53.65 -49.67 82.94
C ALA A 432 54.59 -48.86 82.02
N ALA A 433 55.24 -47.82 82.56
CA ALA A 433 56.27 -47.03 81.89
C ALA A 433 57.70 -47.60 82.06
N GLY A 434 57.85 -48.78 82.70
CA GLY A 434 59.14 -49.44 82.94
C GLY A 434 59.97 -48.81 84.06
N LEU A 435 59.38 -48.00 84.94
CA LEU A 435 60.06 -47.27 86.00
C LEU A 435 59.89 -47.99 87.35
N ALA A 436 60.94 -48.02 88.17
CA ALA A 436 60.98 -48.76 89.44
C ALA A 436 60.82 -47.82 90.65
N VAL A 437 59.89 -48.15 91.55
CA VAL A 437 59.59 -47.35 92.75
C VAL A 437 60.49 -47.78 93.91
N ARG A 438 61.78 -47.44 93.79
CA ARG A 438 62.79 -47.58 94.86
C ARG A 438 63.52 -46.26 95.03
N LEU A 439 63.74 -45.84 96.27
CA LEU A 439 64.34 -44.55 96.65
C LEU A 439 65.64 -44.27 95.85
N ASP A 440 66.52 -45.27 95.77
CA ASP A 440 67.83 -45.17 95.13
C ASP A 440 67.75 -45.08 93.59
N VAL A 441 66.67 -45.59 92.99
CA VAL A 441 66.44 -45.62 91.53
C VAL A 441 65.67 -44.38 91.07
N LEU A 442 64.71 -43.92 91.88
CA LEU A 442 63.90 -42.72 91.64
C LEU A 442 64.76 -41.44 91.58
N ASP A 443 65.74 -41.31 92.48
CA ASP A 443 66.65 -40.15 92.48
C ASP A 443 67.46 -40.08 91.17
N ALA A 444 68.03 -41.20 90.73
CA ALA A 444 68.78 -41.28 89.47
C ALA A 444 67.90 -41.00 88.23
N GLN A 445 66.63 -41.41 88.26
CA GLN A 445 65.68 -41.19 87.16
C GLN A 445 65.23 -39.74 87.07
N LEU A 446 64.99 -39.06 88.19
CA LEU A 446 64.61 -37.64 88.21
C LEU A 446 65.77 -36.72 87.76
N ASP A 447 67.01 -37.06 88.10
CA ASP A 447 68.20 -36.34 87.65
C ASP A 447 68.40 -36.46 86.12
N ALA A 448 68.12 -37.63 85.54
CA ALA A 448 68.17 -37.84 84.08
C ALA A 448 67.12 -37.00 83.32
N TRP A 449 65.93 -36.79 83.89
CA TRP A 449 64.91 -35.88 83.33
C TRP A 449 65.36 -34.41 83.39
N ALA A 450 66.01 -34.00 84.48
CA ALA A 450 66.51 -32.64 84.64
C ALA A 450 67.64 -32.30 83.64
N GLY A 451 68.52 -33.27 83.34
CA GLY A 451 69.65 -33.09 82.41
C GLY A 451 69.28 -32.94 80.92
N HIS A 452 68.04 -33.24 80.51
CA HIS A 452 67.65 -33.29 79.09
C HIS A 452 66.39 -32.47 78.72
N ARG A 453 66.07 -31.46 79.54
CA ARG A 453 64.88 -30.61 79.39
C ARG A 453 64.75 -29.90 78.03
N GLU A 454 65.85 -29.38 77.48
CA GLU A 454 65.85 -28.67 76.19
C GLU A 454 65.46 -29.57 75.01
N LYS A 455 65.94 -30.82 74.99
CA LYS A 455 65.62 -31.80 73.93
C LYS A 455 64.15 -32.21 73.97
N LEU A 456 63.56 -32.30 75.16
CA LEU A 456 62.14 -32.59 75.35
C LEU A 456 61.24 -31.44 74.89
N GLN A 457 61.68 -30.19 75.08
CA GLN A 457 60.96 -29.02 74.59
C GLN A 457 61.02 -28.91 73.06
N ALA A 458 62.20 -29.11 72.46
CA ALA A 458 62.35 -29.14 70.99
C ALA A 458 61.50 -30.23 70.33
N LEU A 459 61.35 -31.40 70.97
CA LEU A 459 60.48 -32.46 70.48
C LEU A 459 58.99 -32.04 70.46
N ARG A 460 58.54 -31.31 71.49
CA ARG A 460 57.16 -30.78 71.56
C ARG A 460 56.85 -29.77 70.45
N GLU A 461 57.79 -28.89 70.14
CA GLU A 461 57.64 -27.89 69.07
C GLU A 461 57.60 -28.55 67.68
N ILE A 462 58.37 -29.61 67.48
CA ILE A 462 58.34 -30.38 66.22
C ILE A 462 57.01 -31.15 66.11
N ASP A 463 56.51 -31.76 67.19
CA ASP A 463 55.24 -32.49 67.18
C ASP A 463 54.03 -31.55 66.97
N SER A 464 54.08 -30.29 67.45
CA SER A 464 53.03 -29.30 67.15
C SER A 464 53.11 -28.81 65.70
N ALA A 465 54.30 -28.57 65.16
CA ALA A 465 54.49 -28.17 63.77
C ALA A 465 54.05 -29.26 62.77
N LEU A 466 54.29 -30.53 63.08
CA LEU A 466 53.85 -31.67 62.27
C LEU A 466 52.34 -31.92 62.31
N LYS A 467 51.61 -31.41 63.32
CA LYS A 467 50.13 -31.45 63.36
C LYS A 467 49.46 -30.43 62.44
N VAL A 468 50.12 -29.31 62.16
CA VAL A 468 49.60 -28.23 61.29
C VAL A 468 49.91 -28.50 59.82
N LEU A 469 51.01 -29.19 59.52
CA LEU A 469 51.39 -29.57 58.17
C LEU A 469 50.54 -30.76 57.67
N PRO A 470 50.15 -30.80 56.38
CA PRO A 470 49.49 -31.96 55.79
C PRO A 470 50.39 -33.20 55.87
N THR A 471 49.82 -34.39 55.86
CA THR A 471 50.59 -35.64 56.00
C THR A 471 51.48 -35.93 54.79
N ALA A 472 52.50 -36.77 54.98
CA ALA A 472 53.49 -37.04 53.94
C ALA A 472 52.88 -37.75 52.72
N GLU A 473 51.85 -38.56 52.96
CA GLU A 473 51.08 -39.23 51.92
C GLU A 473 50.21 -38.25 51.15
N GLU A 474 49.55 -37.29 51.82
CA GLU A 474 48.75 -36.23 51.18
C GLU A 474 49.61 -35.31 50.32
N LEU A 475 50.78 -34.88 50.82
CA LEU A 475 51.72 -34.07 50.06
C LEU A 475 52.29 -34.84 48.86
N ALA A 476 52.67 -36.11 49.04
CA ALA A 476 53.15 -36.95 47.93
C ALA A 476 52.05 -37.24 46.89
N GLY A 477 50.79 -37.37 47.31
CA GLY A 477 49.63 -37.50 46.43
C GLY A 477 49.38 -36.22 45.63
N THR A 478 49.52 -35.06 46.28
CA THR A 478 49.31 -33.74 45.65
C THR A 478 50.43 -33.40 44.66
N VAL A 479 51.70 -33.65 45.01
CA VAL A 479 52.83 -33.51 44.07
C VAL A 479 52.65 -34.39 42.83
N ARG A 480 52.20 -35.64 43.00
CA ARG A 480 51.94 -36.55 41.86
C ARG A 480 50.82 -36.06 40.96
N ARG A 481 49.74 -35.50 41.53
CA ARG A 481 48.65 -34.88 40.76
C ARG A 481 49.15 -33.66 39.98
N LEU A 482 49.77 -32.70 40.66
CA LEU A 482 50.30 -31.48 40.04
C LEU A 482 51.34 -31.78 38.95
N THR A 483 52.19 -32.80 39.13
CA THR A 483 53.15 -33.22 38.08
C THR A 483 52.44 -33.72 36.82
N ARG A 484 51.37 -34.51 36.99
CA ARG A 484 50.57 -35.00 35.86
C ARG A 484 49.85 -33.85 35.15
N ASP A 485 49.25 -32.95 35.92
CA ASP A 485 48.49 -31.82 35.39
C ASP A 485 49.42 -30.85 34.63
N LEU A 486 50.61 -30.56 35.17
CA LEU A 486 51.66 -29.80 34.48
C LEU A 486 52.10 -30.47 33.18
N ALA A 487 52.31 -31.79 33.17
CA ALA A 487 52.70 -32.53 31.96
C ALA A 487 51.60 -32.47 30.88
N LEU A 488 50.33 -32.60 31.28
CA LEU A 488 49.18 -32.50 30.37
C LEU A 488 49.04 -31.08 29.78
N VAL A 489 49.23 -30.04 30.58
CA VAL A 489 49.18 -28.64 30.10
C VAL A 489 50.35 -28.35 29.15
N GLU A 490 51.55 -28.80 29.48
CA GLU A 490 52.75 -28.62 28.65
C GLU A 490 52.63 -29.38 27.31
N GLU A 491 52.09 -30.60 27.32
CA GLU A 491 51.83 -31.36 26.10
C GLU A 491 50.83 -30.65 25.19
N ARG A 492 49.70 -30.18 25.74
CA ARG A 492 48.68 -29.41 24.98
C ARG A 492 49.25 -28.12 24.41
N ARG A 493 50.10 -27.43 25.17
CA ARG A 493 50.79 -26.23 24.72
C ARG A 493 51.76 -26.52 23.58
N GLN A 494 52.57 -27.58 23.69
CA GLN A 494 53.51 -27.98 22.64
C GLN A 494 52.81 -28.44 21.36
N GLN A 495 51.72 -29.20 21.48
CA GLN A 495 50.86 -29.54 20.34
C GLN A 495 50.33 -28.26 19.66
N GLY A 496 49.90 -27.27 20.45
CA GLY A 496 49.51 -25.95 19.98
C GLY A 496 50.63 -25.19 19.25
N ARG A 497 51.87 -25.29 19.74
CA ARG A 497 53.05 -24.60 19.18
C ARG A 497 53.57 -25.26 17.90
N ASN A 498 53.49 -26.59 17.80
CA ASN A 498 53.89 -27.35 16.61
C ASN A 498 52.99 -27.06 15.40
N LEU A 499 51.76 -26.60 15.61
CA LEU A 499 50.86 -26.17 14.54
C LEU A 499 51.35 -24.88 13.84
N ARG A 500 52.17 -24.04 14.50
CA ARG A 500 52.82 -22.84 13.93
C ARG A 500 54.17 -22.55 14.62
N PRO A 501 55.29 -23.08 14.10
CA PRO A 501 56.63 -22.87 14.68
C PRO A 501 57.11 -21.42 14.51
N GLY A 502 57.67 -20.82 15.57
CA GLY A 502 58.49 -19.60 15.47
C GLY A 502 57.82 -18.26 15.80
N VAL A 503 56.60 -18.25 16.35
CA VAL A 503 55.95 -17.01 16.81
C VAL A 503 56.14 -16.87 18.33
N ASP A 504 56.94 -15.89 18.75
CA ASP A 504 57.00 -15.44 20.14
C ASP A 504 55.84 -14.45 20.35
N LEU A 505 54.72 -14.96 20.86
CA LEU A 505 53.49 -14.19 21.01
C LEU A 505 53.59 -13.24 22.22
N GLU A 506 53.40 -11.95 21.98
CA GLU A 506 53.21 -10.96 23.04
C GLU A 506 51.70 -10.75 23.33
N ALA A 507 51.34 -10.44 24.58
CA ALA A 507 49.95 -10.20 24.95
C ALA A 507 49.33 -8.98 24.23
N ALA A 508 50.17 -8.03 23.77
CA ALA A 508 49.76 -6.87 22.98
C ALA A 508 49.25 -7.27 21.57
N GLU A 509 49.83 -8.30 20.95
CA GLU A 509 49.44 -8.77 19.62
C GLU A 509 48.03 -9.38 19.60
N LEU A 510 47.52 -9.86 20.74
CA LEU A 510 46.12 -10.31 20.86
C LEU A 510 45.16 -9.13 20.70
N ALA A 511 45.40 -8.02 21.41
CA ALA A 511 44.51 -6.87 21.38
C ALA A 511 44.47 -6.21 19.99
N ASP A 512 45.62 -6.15 19.30
CA ASP A 512 45.70 -5.63 17.94
C ASP A 512 44.98 -6.55 16.94
N ALA A 513 45.19 -7.87 17.03
CA ALA A 513 44.48 -8.84 16.19
C ALA A 513 42.95 -8.84 16.43
N GLU A 514 42.49 -8.65 17.68
CA GLU A 514 41.07 -8.49 18.01
C GLU A 514 40.50 -7.21 17.37
N ALA A 515 41.24 -6.11 17.40
CA ALA A 515 40.82 -4.85 16.79
C ALA A 515 40.74 -4.94 15.26
N GLU A 516 41.71 -5.57 14.60
CA GLU A 516 41.71 -5.79 13.15
C GLU A 516 40.54 -6.67 12.71
N LEU A 517 40.29 -7.77 13.43
CA LEU A 517 39.14 -8.65 13.18
C LEU A 517 37.81 -7.92 13.34
N GLU A 518 37.68 -7.09 14.37
CA GLU A 518 36.46 -6.31 14.61
C GLU A 518 36.24 -5.27 13.51
N GLN A 519 37.30 -4.65 12.99
CA GLN A 519 37.21 -3.78 11.82
C GLN A 519 36.78 -4.54 10.57
N LEU A 520 37.32 -5.74 10.35
CA LEU A 520 36.94 -6.59 9.22
C LEU A 520 35.47 -7.03 9.31
N ARG A 521 35.00 -7.41 10.50
CA ARG A 521 33.57 -7.71 10.75
C ARG A 521 32.67 -6.55 10.38
N ARG A 522 33.02 -5.33 10.81
CA ARG A 522 32.25 -4.12 10.46
C ARG A 522 32.22 -3.88 8.95
N LYS A 523 33.37 -4.01 8.27
CA LYS A 523 33.44 -3.90 6.81
C LYS A 523 32.53 -4.92 6.10
N ILE A 524 32.51 -6.17 6.57
CA ILE A 524 31.62 -7.22 6.03
C ILE A 524 30.16 -6.83 6.22
N VAL A 525 29.77 -6.40 7.42
CA VAL A 525 28.38 -5.97 7.70
C VAL A 525 27.97 -4.81 6.79
N ASP A 526 28.81 -3.77 6.67
CA ASP A 526 28.53 -2.62 5.80
C ASP A 526 28.40 -3.04 4.32
N ALA A 527 29.26 -3.94 3.86
CA ALA A 527 29.22 -4.49 2.51
C ALA A 527 27.96 -5.35 2.29
N GLU A 528 27.55 -6.18 3.25
CA GLU A 528 26.30 -6.95 3.17
C GLU A 528 25.06 -6.05 3.12
N GLU A 529 25.03 -4.97 3.90
CA GLU A 529 23.97 -3.98 3.83
C GLU A 529 23.92 -3.29 2.46
N ARG A 530 25.08 -2.95 1.89
CA ARG A 530 25.17 -2.40 0.53
C ARG A 530 24.71 -3.41 -0.52
N ARG A 531 25.11 -4.68 -0.41
CA ARG A 531 24.64 -5.78 -1.27
C ARG A 531 23.12 -5.88 -1.26
N ASN A 532 22.52 -5.89 -0.07
CA ASN A 532 21.07 -6.03 0.08
C ASN A 532 20.31 -4.83 -0.53
N ARG A 533 20.84 -3.61 -0.36
CA ARG A 533 20.30 -2.39 -1.01
C ARG A 533 20.36 -2.49 -2.55
N LEU A 534 21.51 -2.89 -3.09
CA LEU A 534 21.68 -3.09 -4.53
C LEU A 534 20.78 -4.22 -5.06
N TRP A 535 20.59 -5.30 -4.31
CA TRP A 535 19.66 -6.38 -4.66
C TRP A 535 18.21 -5.91 -4.73
N MET A 536 17.74 -5.11 -3.76
CA MET A 536 16.41 -4.50 -3.81
C MET A 536 16.25 -3.62 -5.05
N ARG A 537 17.24 -2.76 -5.33
CA ARG A 537 17.22 -1.89 -6.49
C ARG A 537 17.26 -2.66 -7.82
N ARG A 538 18.05 -3.73 -7.89
CA ARG A 538 18.08 -4.66 -9.03
C ARG A 538 16.70 -5.26 -9.29
N ALA A 539 15.99 -5.67 -8.23
CA ALA A 539 14.64 -6.22 -8.35
C ALA A 539 13.63 -5.18 -8.86
N GLU A 540 13.70 -3.93 -8.36
CA GLU A 540 12.87 -2.81 -8.85
C GLU A 540 13.10 -2.55 -10.35
N CYS A 541 14.37 -2.44 -10.77
CA CYS A 541 14.71 -2.27 -12.18
C CYS A 541 14.27 -3.48 -13.02
N GLY A 542 14.44 -4.70 -12.51
CA GLY A 542 14.00 -5.93 -13.16
C GLY A 542 12.49 -5.98 -13.40
N ALA A 543 11.68 -5.52 -12.43
CA ALA A 543 10.23 -5.44 -12.58
C ALA A 543 9.81 -4.48 -13.69
N LEU A 544 10.46 -3.33 -13.82
CA LEU A 544 10.23 -2.38 -14.93
C LEU A 544 10.61 -2.96 -16.30
N LEU A 545 11.68 -3.77 -16.35
CA LEU A 545 12.16 -4.40 -17.58
C LEU A 545 11.28 -5.58 -18.01
N ALA A 546 10.66 -6.30 -17.08
CA ALA A 546 9.78 -7.43 -17.39
C ALA A 546 8.57 -7.01 -18.25
N GLY A 547 8.06 -5.80 -18.04
CA GLY A 547 6.96 -5.24 -18.83
C GLY A 547 7.36 -4.64 -20.18
N TRP A 548 8.67 -4.58 -20.49
CA TRP A 548 9.16 -3.90 -21.69
C TRP A 548 8.56 -4.42 -23.00
N PRO A 549 8.51 -5.75 -23.27
CA PRO A 549 8.02 -6.24 -24.56
C PRO A 549 6.56 -5.86 -24.80
N GLN A 550 5.73 -5.95 -23.76
CA GLN A 550 4.32 -5.54 -23.83
C GLN A 550 4.19 -4.05 -24.09
N LEU A 551 4.98 -3.21 -23.42
CA LEU A 551 4.96 -1.75 -23.64
C LEU A 551 5.38 -1.38 -25.06
N GLU A 552 6.35 -2.07 -25.66
CA GLU A 552 6.72 -1.86 -27.07
C GLU A 552 5.60 -2.26 -28.04
N GLU A 553 4.92 -3.37 -27.78
CA GLU A 553 3.79 -3.83 -28.57
C GLU A 553 2.61 -2.86 -28.49
N ASP A 554 2.19 -2.49 -27.26
CA ASP A 554 1.13 -1.52 -27.00
C ASP A 554 1.45 -0.17 -27.68
N ARG A 555 2.70 0.27 -27.60
CA ARG A 555 3.16 1.50 -28.27
C ARG A 555 3.03 1.39 -29.79
N ALA A 556 3.44 0.26 -30.37
CA ALA A 556 3.37 0.06 -31.81
C ALA A 556 1.91 0.07 -32.31
N GLU A 557 0.99 -0.55 -31.56
CA GLU A 557 -0.44 -0.54 -31.84
C GLU A 557 -1.00 0.90 -31.80
N VAL A 558 -0.77 1.61 -30.70
CA VAL A 558 -1.25 3.00 -30.55
C VAL A 558 -0.64 3.92 -31.62
N LEU A 559 0.62 3.75 -31.98
CA LEU A 559 1.26 4.51 -33.05
C LEU A 559 0.59 4.28 -34.40
N GLN A 560 0.25 3.02 -34.73
CA GLN A 560 -0.50 2.72 -35.96
C GLN A 560 -1.87 3.39 -35.94
N ASP A 561 -2.54 3.41 -34.79
CA ASP A 561 -3.82 4.08 -34.61
C ASP A 561 -3.72 5.60 -34.79
N VAL A 562 -2.69 6.25 -34.23
CA VAL A 562 -2.41 7.67 -34.45
C VAL A 562 -2.23 7.95 -35.94
N VAL A 563 -1.39 7.18 -36.64
CA VAL A 563 -1.15 7.35 -38.08
C VAL A 563 -2.44 7.19 -38.89
N ARG A 564 -3.25 6.17 -38.57
CA ARG A 564 -4.55 5.91 -39.20
C ARG A 564 -5.53 7.07 -38.98
N LEU A 565 -5.64 7.56 -37.75
CA LEU A 565 -6.54 8.66 -37.38
C LEU A 565 -6.10 9.98 -38.02
N GLN A 566 -4.79 10.27 -38.08
CA GLN A 566 -4.24 11.42 -38.79
C GLN A 566 -4.51 11.36 -40.31
N GLY A 567 -4.43 10.16 -40.90
CA GLY A 567 -4.84 9.93 -42.29
C GLY A 567 -6.33 10.23 -42.50
N ARG A 568 -7.19 9.68 -41.63
CA ARG A 568 -8.64 9.89 -41.67
C ARG A 568 -9.03 11.35 -41.48
N LYS A 569 -8.40 12.07 -40.55
CA LYS A 569 -8.56 13.52 -40.35
C LYS A 569 -8.27 14.27 -41.65
N ARG A 570 -7.12 14.03 -42.28
CA ARG A 570 -6.73 14.68 -43.55
C ARG A 570 -7.76 14.48 -44.65
N VAL A 571 -8.20 13.24 -44.85
CA VAL A 571 -9.19 12.90 -45.90
C VAL A 571 -10.53 13.58 -45.62
N LEU A 572 -11.02 13.52 -44.38
CA LEU A 572 -12.31 14.12 -44.02
C LEU A 572 -12.28 15.65 -44.11
N SER A 573 -11.20 16.30 -43.67
CA SER A 573 -11.03 17.75 -43.82
C SER A 573 -11.04 18.16 -45.28
N LEU A 574 -10.29 17.46 -46.14
CA LEU A 574 -10.25 17.72 -47.58
C LEU A 574 -11.62 17.49 -48.24
N ALA A 575 -12.32 16.41 -47.87
CA ALA A 575 -13.65 16.12 -48.40
C ALA A 575 -14.66 17.22 -48.03
N CYS A 576 -14.62 17.70 -46.78
CA CYS A 576 -15.47 18.80 -46.31
C CYS A 576 -15.19 20.13 -47.04
N GLU A 577 -13.92 20.39 -47.37
CA GLU A 577 -13.50 21.60 -48.10
C GLU A 577 -13.95 21.52 -49.56
N VAL A 578 -13.58 20.45 -50.26
CA VAL A 578 -13.92 20.25 -51.69
C VAL A 578 -15.43 20.25 -51.89
N LEU A 579 -16.19 19.55 -51.04
CA LEU A 579 -17.65 19.51 -51.16
C LEU A 579 -18.26 20.90 -50.95
N ARG A 580 -17.80 21.64 -49.94
CA ARG A 580 -18.29 23.00 -49.68
C ARG A 580 -18.07 23.91 -50.87
N ASP A 581 -16.84 23.95 -51.37
CA ASP A 581 -16.46 24.85 -52.45
C ASP A 581 -17.22 24.49 -53.72
N SER A 582 -17.39 23.20 -54.00
CA SER A 582 -18.18 22.70 -55.11
C SER A 582 -19.65 23.11 -55.00
N VAL A 583 -20.26 22.97 -53.82
CA VAL A 583 -21.66 23.34 -53.56
C VAL A 583 -21.86 24.84 -53.69
N SER A 584 -20.96 25.65 -53.13
CA SER A 584 -21.02 27.11 -53.24
C SER A 584 -20.86 27.58 -54.68
N HIS A 585 -19.92 27.01 -55.43
CA HIS A 585 -19.72 27.35 -56.84
C HIS A 585 -20.93 26.96 -57.70
N PHE A 586 -21.46 25.76 -57.50
CA PHE A 586 -22.66 25.28 -58.17
C PHE A 586 -23.88 26.17 -57.84
N ARG A 587 -24.02 26.59 -56.57
CA ARG A 587 -25.09 27.50 -56.13
C ARG A 587 -25.04 28.85 -56.82
N ALA A 588 -23.86 29.44 -56.92
CA ALA A 588 -23.68 30.71 -57.61
C ALA A 588 -24.06 30.62 -59.10
N ASP A 589 -23.60 29.58 -59.80
CA ASP A 589 -23.84 29.40 -61.24
C ASP A 589 -25.34 29.23 -61.56
N TYR A 590 -26.09 28.37 -60.83
CA TYR A 590 -27.51 28.20 -61.15
C TYR A 590 -28.36 29.44 -60.80
N LEU A 591 -28.05 30.16 -59.72
CA LEU A 591 -28.75 31.39 -59.36
C LEU A 591 -28.52 32.48 -60.41
N GLU A 592 -27.30 32.57 -60.95
CA GLU A 592 -26.97 33.48 -62.05
C GLU A 592 -27.75 33.12 -63.33
N ARG A 593 -27.79 31.83 -63.71
CA ARG A 593 -28.59 31.36 -64.85
C ARG A 593 -30.08 31.63 -64.69
N PHE A 594 -30.63 31.44 -63.49
CA PHE A 594 -32.04 31.75 -63.22
C PHE A 594 -32.29 33.27 -63.25
N ALA A 595 -31.38 34.08 -62.69
CA ALA A 595 -31.47 35.53 -62.73
C ALA A 595 -31.50 36.09 -64.16
N ALA A 596 -30.72 35.48 -65.08
CA ALA A 596 -30.74 35.84 -66.49
C ALA A 596 -32.11 35.59 -67.16
N ARG A 597 -32.89 34.60 -66.71
CA ARG A 597 -34.25 34.33 -67.23
C ARG A 597 -35.28 35.39 -66.81
N ILE A 598 -35.04 36.11 -65.72
CA ILE A 598 -35.92 37.20 -65.27
C ILE A 598 -35.78 38.42 -66.19
N GLY A 599 -34.59 38.65 -66.75
CA GLY A 599 -34.25 39.83 -67.55
C GLY A 599 -35.24 40.16 -68.67
N PRO A 600 -35.57 39.24 -69.59
CA PRO A 600 -36.53 39.49 -70.67
C PRO A 600 -37.93 39.90 -70.19
N TYR A 601 -38.41 39.30 -69.09
CA TYR A 601 -39.69 39.65 -68.50
C TYR A 601 -39.65 41.01 -67.81
N LEU A 602 -38.55 41.30 -67.12
CA LEU A 602 -38.31 42.57 -66.46
C LEU A 602 -38.21 43.72 -67.47
N GLU A 603 -37.52 43.51 -68.59
CA GLU A 603 -37.41 44.47 -69.68
C GLU A 603 -38.79 44.80 -70.25
N SER A 604 -39.62 43.77 -70.50
CA SER A 604 -40.97 43.96 -71.03
C SER A 604 -41.94 44.59 -70.03
N ALA A 605 -41.81 44.29 -68.73
CA ALA A 605 -42.68 44.85 -67.70
C ALA A 605 -42.30 46.30 -67.34
N SER A 606 -41.02 46.66 -67.50
CA SER A 606 -40.49 47.98 -67.16
C SER A 606 -40.32 48.93 -68.34
N ASP A 607 -40.59 48.48 -69.57
CA ASP A 607 -40.36 49.24 -70.82
C ASP A 607 -38.88 49.59 -71.04
N GLY A 608 -37.99 48.64 -70.73
CA GLY A 608 -36.56 48.78 -70.96
C GLY A 608 -35.76 49.44 -69.83
N VAL A 609 -36.42 49.97 -68.79
CA VAL A 609 -35.78 50.67 -67.65
C VAL A 609 -34.91 49.72 -66.82
N TYR A 610 -35.37 48.48 -66.63
CA TYR A 610 -34.62 47.44 -65.92
C TYR A 610 -34.46 46.22 -66.81
N ARG A 611 -33.23 45.71 -66.93
CA ARG A 611 -32.89 44.58 -67.81
C ARG A 611 -32.21 43.43 -67.08
N GLU A 612 -31.54 43.72 -65.98
CA GLU A 612 -30.74 42.76 -65.23
C GLU A 612 -31.23 42.67 -63.78
N ALA A 613 -31.39 41.43 -63.33
CA ALA A 613 -31.65 41.08 -61.94
C ALA A 613 -30.49 40.22 -61.42
N ARG A 614 -30.22 40.28 -60.12
CA ARG A 614 -29.32 39.40 -59.40
C ARG A 614 -30.07 38.81 -58.21
N LEU A 615 -29.90 37.51 -57.98
CA LEU A 615 -30.40 36.82 -56.81
C LEU A 615 -29.24 36.51 -55.86
N ALA A 616 -29.44 36.75 -54.57
CA ALA A 616 -28.57 36.23 -53.53
C ALA A 616 -29.02 34.84 -53.07
N GLU A 617 -28.24 34.20 -52.20
CA GLU A 617 -28.55 32.86 -51.67
C GLU A 617 -29.87 32.81 -50.89
N ASP A 618 -30.33 33.90 -50.30
CA ASP A 618 -31.63 34.00 -49.62
C ASP A 618 -32.81 34.25 -50.58
N LEU A 619 -32.55 34.22 -51.90
CA LEU A 619 -33.46 34.63 -52.97
C LEU A 619 -33.83 36.13 -52.95
N SER A 620 -33.10 36.95 -52.19
CA SER A 620 -33.27 38.40 -52.26
C SER A 620 -32.83 38.92 -53.63
N ILE A 621 -33.65 39.81 -54.20
CA ILE A 621 -33.46 40.32 -55.55
C ILE A 621 -32.88 41.73 -55.50
N SER A 622 -31.85 41.94 -56.31
CA SER A 622 -31.31 43.25 -56.62
C SER A 622 -31.46 43.54 -58.11
N LEU A 623 -31.77 44.79 -58.45
CA LEU A 623 -31.90 45.23 -59.84
C LEU A 623 -30.77 46.19 -60.19
N ARG A 624 -30.34 46.15 -61.44
CA ARG A 624 -29.43 47.13 -62.00
C ARG A 624 -30.23 48.31 -62.55
N GLY A 625 -30.14 49.46 -61.89
CA GLY A 625 -30.80 50.70 -62.36
C GLY A 625 -30.00 51.42 -63.45
N GLU A 626 -30.57 52.51 -64.00
CA GLU A 626 -29.98 53.31 -65.10
C GLU A 626 -28.55 53.82 -64.84
N GLY A 627 -28.18 54.03 -63.56
CA GLY A 627 -26.82 54.42 -63.17
C GLY A 627 -25.82 53.25 -63.03
N GLY A 628 -26.17 52.06 -63.50
CA GLY A 628 -25.33 50.85 -63.46
C GLY A 628 -25.13 50.22 -62.07
N ARG A 629 -25.66 50.83 -61.00
CA ARG A 629 -25.56 50.32 -59.63
C ARG A 629 -26.66 49.30 -59.32
N TRP A 630 -26.28 48.26 -58.59
CA TRP A 630 -27.19 47.30 -58.00
C TRP A 630 -27.89 47.90 -56.78
N LYS A 631 -29.22 47.80 -56.73
CA LYS A 631 -30.02 48.20 -55.57
C LYS A 631 -30.95 47.05 -55.15
N PRO A 632 -31.10 46.76 -53.85
CA PRO A 632 -32.08 45.80 -53.35
C PRO A 632 -33.52 46.20 -53.69
N LEU A 633 -34.38 45.21 -53.95
CA LEU A 633 -35.79 45.41 -54.32
C LEU A 633 -36.61 46.31 -53.34
N PRO A 634 -36.42 46.25 -52.01
CA PRO A 634 -37.15 47.10 -51.06
C PRO A 634 -36.94 48.61 -51.27
N HIS A 635 -35.89 49.03 -51.97
CA HIS A 635 -35.62 50.46 -52.24
C HIS A 635 -36.39 51.03 -53.44
N PHE A 636 -37.16 50.20 -54.17
CA PHE A 636 -37.91 50.66 -55.35
C PHE A 636 -39.38 50.96 -55.02
N SER A 637 -40.04 51.71 -55.92
CA SER A 637 -41.47 52.04 -55.82
C SER A 637 -42.34 50.78 -55.81
N ARG A 638 -43.52 50.82 -55.17
CA ARG A 638 -44.45 49.68 -55.09
C ARG A 638 -44.73 49.06 -56.46
N GLY A 639 -45.11 49.87 -57.45
CA GLY A 639 -45.37 49.35 -58.80
C GLY A 639 -44.13 48.83 -59.55
N THR A 640 -42.90 49.15 -59.12
CA THR A 640 -41.68 48.51 -59.65
C THR A 640 -41.50 47.13 -59.02
N ARG A 641 -41.77 47.01 -57.71
CA ARG A 641 -41.77 45.71 -57.01
C ARG A 641 -42.80 44.77 -57.62
N ASP A 642 -44.00 45.27 -57.90
CA ASP A 642 -45.08 44.52 -58.55
C ASP A 642 -44.66 43.99 -59.94
N ALA A 643 -43.99 44.83 -60.74
CA ALA A 643 -43.48 44.44 -62.06
C ALA A 643 -42.36 43.38 -61.98
N VAL A 644 -41.44 43.52 -61.03
CA VAL A 644 -40.34 42.56 -60.78
C VAL A 644 -40.90 41.24 -60.28
N ALA A 645 -41.88 41.30 -59.38
CA ALA A 645 -42.52 40.11 -58.85
C ALA A 645 -43.22 39.28 -59.92
N LEU A 646 -43.93 39.96 -60.82
CA LEU A 646 -44.48 39.30 -61.99
C LEU A 646 -43.39 38.69 -62.87
N ALA A 647 -42.32 39.43 -63.16
CA ALA A 647 -41.23 38.94 -63.99
C ALA A 647 -40.57 37.68 -63.40
N VAL A 648 -40.36 37.64 -62.08
CA VAL A 648 -39.82 36.49 -61.34
C VAL A 648 -40.78 35.30 -61.42
N ARG A 649 -42.08 35.52 -61.20
CA ARG A 649 -43.09 34.45 -61.29
C ARG A 649 -43.20 33.88 -62.70
N LEU A 650 -43.13 34.71 -63.73
CA LEU A 650 -43.07 34.26 -65.13
C LEU A 650 -41.81 33.45 -65.43
N ALA A 651 -40.65 33.89 -64.94
CA ALA A 651 -39.42 33.13 -65.04
C ALA A 651 -39.53 31.76 -64.33
N PHE A 652 -40.25 31.68 -63.21
CA PHE A 652 -40.55 30.40 -62.57
C PHE A 652 -41.53 29.52 -63.36
N VAL A 653 -42.57 30.11 -63.97
CA VAL A 653 -43.48 29.37 -64.86
C VAL A 653 -42.67 28.75 -65.99
N ASP A 654 -41.77 29.49 -66.63
CA ASP A 654 -40.89 28.94 -67.67
C ASP A 654 -39.96 27.84 -67.15
N GLN A 655 -39.35 28.06 -65.97
CA GLN A 655 -38.43 27.11 -65.36
C GLN A 655 -39.10 25.78 -65.01
N PHE A 656 -40.27 25.82 -64.38
CA PHE A 656 -40.91 24.63 -63.79
C PHE A 656 -41.98 23.99 -64.67
N SER A 657 -42.51 24.70 -65.67
CA SER A 657 -43.46 24.10 -66.61
C SER A 657 -42.79 23.09 -67.57
N HIS A 658 -41.45 23.07 -67.64
CA HIS A 658 -40.66 22.26 -68.59
C HIS A 658 -41.14 22.45 -70.05
N GLY A 659 -41.42 23.70 -70.44
CA GLY A 659 -41.92 24.04 -71.78
C GLY A 659 -43.43 23.88 -71.97
N ARG A 660 -44.19 23.48 -70.93
CA ARG A 660 -45.65 23.42 -70.99
C ARG A 660 -46.24 24.83 -70.89
N LYS A 661 -47.11 25.16 -71.83
CA LYS A 661 -47.88 26.42 -71.80
C LYS A 661 -49.11 26.27 -70.89
N LEU A 662 -48.94 26.54 -69.61
CA LEU A 662 -49.97 26.40 -68.57
C LEU A 662 -50.87 27.65 -68.46
N PRO A 663 -52.12 27.52 -68.00
CA PRO A 663 -52.98 28.65 -67.67
C PRO A 663 -52.45 29.48 -66.50
N ILE A 664 -52.42 30.80 -66.66
CA ILE A 664 -51.96 31.79 -65.67
C ILE A 664 -53.19 32.49 -65.07
N LEU A 665 -53.30 32.53 -63.73
CA LEU A 665 -54.46 33.08 -63.01
C LEU A 665 -54.07 34.32 -62.20
N LEU A 666 -54.61 35.49 -62.54
CA LEU A 666 -54.27 36.78 -61.94
C LEU A 666 -55.48 37.42 -61.25
N ASP A 667 -55.42 37.64 -59.94
CA ASP A 667 -56.48 38.29 -59.14
C ASP A 667 -56.14 39.75 -58.84
N ASP A 668 -56.93 40.67 -59.39
CA ASP A 668 -56.79 42.12 -59.20
C ASP A 668 -55.36 42.67 -59.42
N ALA A 669 -54.56 41.99 -60.25
CA ALA A 669 -53.14 42.27 -60.46
C ALA A 669 -52.86 43.67 -61.06
N LEU A 670 -53.88 44.34 -61.61
CA LEU A 670 -53.77 45.65 -62.26
C LEU A 670 -54.28 46.80 -61.39
N VAL A 671 -54.96 46.53 -60.28
CA VAL A 671 -55.71 47.54 -59.51
C VAL A 671 -54.78 48.56 -58.84
N ASN A 672 -53.57 48.17 -58.45
CA ASN A 672 -52.61 49.03 -57.74
C ASN A 672 -51.64 49.79 -58.67
N LEU A 673 -51.78 49.67 -59.99
CA LEU A 673 -50.87 50.26 -60.98
C LEU A 673 -51.39 51.60 -61.49
N ASP A 674 -50.49 52.56 -61.75
CA ASP A 674 -50.83 53.79 -62.46
C ASP A 674 -51.21 53.51 -63.94
N GLY A 675 -51.92 54.44 -64.60
CA GLY A 675 -52.44 54.20 -65.95
C GLY A 675 -51.38 53.83 -67.01
N ASN A 676 -50.17 54.38 -66.89
CA ASN A 676 -49.05 54.05 -67.79
C ASN A 676 -48.51 52.64 -67.50
N ARG A 677 -48.44 52.22 -66.24
CA ARG A 677 -48.03 50.87 -65.83
C ARG A 677 -49.11 49.84 -66.14
N GLN A 678 -50.39 50.15 -65.97
CA GLN A 678 -51.50 49.29 -66.38
C GLN A 678 -51.46 48.99 -67.88
N ALA A 679 -51.25 50.01 -68.73
CA ALA A 679 -51.13 49.84 -70.17
C ALA A 679 -49.93 48.94 -70.56
N ARG A 680 -48.78 49.14 -69.91
CA ARG A 680 -47.58 48.30 -70.11
C ARG A 680 -47.81 46.86 -69.68
N MET A 681 -48.47 46.68 -68.53
CA MET A 681 -48.79 45.37 -68.00
C MET A 681 -49.77 44.62 -68.91
N LEU A 682 -50.80 45.30 -69.42
CA LEU A 682 -51.71 44.71 -70.39
C LEU A 682 -51.02 44.30 -71.69
N LYS A 683 -50.03 45.09 -72.16
CA LYS A 683 -49.22 44.73 -73.33
C LYS A 683 -48.43 43.44 -73.08
N LEU A 684 -47.85 43.28 -71.89
CA LEU A 684 -47.17 42.05 -71.48
C LEU A 684 -48.15 40.86 -71.40
N LEU A 685 -49.28 41.02 -70.72
CA LEU A 685 -50.30 39.98 -70.59
C LEU A 685 -50.86 39.55 -71.96
N LYS A 686 -51.02 40.49 -72.89
CA LYS A 686 -51.43 40.19 -74.27
C LYS A 686 -50.37 39.40 -75.02
N LYS A 687 -49.09 39.76 -74.87
CA LYS A 687 -47.98 38.99 -75.43
C LYS A 687 -47.94 37.57 -74.86
N LEU A 688 -48.08 37.44 -73.53
CA LEU A 688 -48.16 36.15 -72.86
C LEU A 688 -49.37 35.33 -73.32
N SER A 689 -50.50 35.98 -73.60
CA SER A 689 -51.72 35.29 -74.04
C SER A 689 -51.62 34.59 -75.39
N LEU A 690 -50.56 34.87 -76.16
CA LEU A 690 -50.26 34.17 -77.41
C LEU A 690 -49.82 32.72 -77.14
N ASP A 691 -49.11 32.52 -76.03
CA ASP A 691 -48.56 31.23 -75.64
C ASP A 691 -49.38 30.60 -74.50
N HIS A 692 -49.72 31.38 -73.49
CA HIS A 692 -50.45 30.93 -72.30
C HIS A 692 -51.92 31.33 -72.36
N GLN A 693 -52.79 30.54 -71.73
CA GLN A 693 -54.12 31.03 -71.37
C GLN A 693 -53.96 31.98 -70.18
N VAL A 694 -54.54 33.17 -70.25
CA VAL A 694 -54.48 34.15 -69.17
C VAL A 694 -55.89 34.39 -68.64
N ILE A 695 -56.10 34.18 -67.35
CA ILE A 695 -57.39 34.34 -66.67
C ILE A 695 -57.24 35.45 -65.64
N LEU A 696 -57.86 36.59 -65.92
CA LEU A 696 -57.86 37.78 -65.07
C LEU A 696 -59.14 37.79 -64.23
N PHE A 697 -59.02 37.91 -62.91
CA PHE A 697 -60.14 38.18 -62.02
C PHE A 697 -60.10 39.66 -61.66
N SER A 698 -61.20 40.37 -61.88
CA SER A 698 -61.27 41.77 -61.48
C SER A 698 -62.67 42.26 -61.17
N HIS A 699 -62.76 43.38 -60.45
CA HIS A 699 -63.97 44.19 -60.32
C HIS A 699 -63.92 45.50 -61.12
N ASP A 700 -62.80 45.79 -61.79
CA ASP A 700 -62.58 47.07 -62.44
C ASP A 700 -63.42 47.24 -63.73
N GLU A 701 -64.30 48.25 -63.74
CA GLU A 701 -65.11 48.61 -64.91
C GLU A 701 -64.26 49.04 -66.11
N TRP A 702 -63.09 49.62 -65.89
CA TRP A 702 -62.20 50.01 -66.98
C TRP A 702 -61.71 48.78 -67.73
N LEU A 703 -61.31 47.74 -67.01
CA LEU A 703 -60.90 46.46 -67.58
C LEU A 703 -62.06 45.77 -68.31
N ALA A 704 -63.28 45.85 -67.77
CA ALA A 704 -64.49 45.34 -68.44
C ALA A 704 -64.75 46.04 -69.79
N LYS A 705 -64.66 47.38 -69.83
CA LYS A 705 -64.80 48.17 -71.07
C LYS A 705 -63.70 47.82 -72.07
N ARG A 706 -62.47 47.58 -71.60
CA ARG A 706 -61.33 47.18 -72.44
C ARG A 706 -61.53 45.78 -73.01
N ALA A 707 -61.95 44.83 -72.17
CA ALA A 707 -62.24 43.45 -72.57
C ALA A 707 -63.32 43.37 -73.66
N ALA A 708 -64.37 44.19 -73.55
CA ALA A 708 -65.41 44.30 -74.58
C ALA A 708 -64.85 44.86 -75.91
N ARG A 709 -64.01 45.91 -75.86
CA ARG A 709 -63.37 46.50 -77.05
C ARG A 709 -62.40 45.53 -77.73
N GLU A 710 -61.62 44.78 -76.96
CA GLU A 710 -60.61 43.85 -77.47
C GLU A 710 -61.12 42.41 -77.63
N ARG A 711 -62.44 42.17 -77.45
CA ARG A 711 -63.11 40.87 -77.61
C ARG A 711 -62.53 39.75 -76.77
N TRP A 712 -62.17 40.04 -75.51
CA TRP A 712 -61.77 39.00 -74.56
C TRP A 712 -62.97 38.15 -74.17
N HIS A 713 -62.71 36.94 -73.68
CA HIS A 713 -63.77 36.11 -73.12
C HIS A 713 -64.15 36.62 -71.73
N VAL A 714 -65.38 37.12 -71.54
CA VAL A 714 -65.83 37.69 -70.25
C VAL A 714 -66.80 36.74 -69.56
N LEU A 715 -66.52 36.42 -68.31
CA LEU A 715 -67.38 35.63 -67.41
C LEU A 715 -67.86 36.53 -66.28
N THR A 716 -69.17 36.74 -66.16
CA THR A 716 -69.75 37.54 -65.06
C THR A 716 -70.16 36.64 -63.89
N LEU A 717 -69.73 37.02 -62.69
CA LEU A 717 -70.13 36.39 -61.43
C LEU A 717 -71.29 37.22 -60.83
N ASP A 718 -72.52 36.94 -61.26
CA ASP A 718 -73.70 37.64 -60.72
C ASP A 718 -74.17 37.05 -59.39
N ASP A 719 -74.59 37.94 -58.48
CA ASP A 719 -74.98 37.65 -57.10
C ASP A 719 -76.36 36.96 -56.95
N GLY A 720 -77.10 36.74 -58.05
CA GLY A 720 -78.38 36.07 -57.97
C GLY A 720 -79.04 35.81 -59.33
N SER A 721 -78.92 34.59 -59.83
CA SER A 721 -79.98 33.93 -60.60
C SER A 721 -79.71 32.43 -60.68
N ARG A 722 -80.73 31.63 -60.40
CA ARG A 722 -80.75 30.20 -60.66
C ARG A 722 -80.73 30.03 -62.19
N ALA A 723 -79.60 29.64 -62.77
CA ALA A 723 -79.60 29.05 -64.10
C ALA A 723 -80.25 27.65 -64.00
N PRO A 724 -81.10 27.23 -64.94
CA PRO A 724 -81.77 25.93 -64.87
C PRO A 724 -80.72 24.81 -64.99
N ALA A 725 -80.83 23.82 -64.12
CA ALA A 725 -80.00 22.63 -64.17
C ALA A 725 -80.14 21.97 -65.55
N ARG A 726 -79.04 21.85 -66.31
CA ARG A 726 -78.97 20.84 -67.37
C ARG A 726 -79.09 19.48 -66.68
N SER A 727 -80.23 18.82 -66.88
CA SER A 727 -80.46 17.45 -66.42
C SER A 727 -79.50 16.52 -67.15
N ILE A 728 -78.80 15.69 -66.38
CA ILE A 728 -77.97 14.55 -66.81
C ILE A 728 -78.89 13.48 -67.42
N LYS A 729 -79.44 13.74 -68.60
CA LYS A 729 -80.38 12.83 -69.29
C LYS A 729 -80.11 12.68 -70.80
N GLU A 730 -78.86 12.86 -71.23
CA GLU A 730 -78.44 12.59 -72.63
C GLU A 730 -77.48 11.40 -72.78
N GLU A 731 -77.04 10.74 -71.70
CA GLU A 731 -76.25 9.49 -71.80
C GLU A 731 -77.10 8.22 -71.99
N GLN A 732 -78.44 8.32 -72.04
CA GLN A 732 -79.32 7.15 -72.26
C GLN A 732 -80.00 7.10 -73.64
N ASN A 733 -79.79 8.09 -74.53
CA ASN A 733 -80.40 8.11 -75.86
C ASN A 733 -79.43 7.89 -77.05
N ALA A 734 -78.19 7.47 -76.80
CA ALA A 734 -77.29 7.02 -77.88
C ALA A 734 -77.48 5.53 -78.27
N GLY A 735 -78.49 4.85 -77.71
CA GLY A 735 -78.81 3.45 -78.01
C GLY A 735 -79.91 3.23 -79.06
N GLN A 736 -80.51 4.28 -79.62
CA GLN A 736 -81.58 4.16 -80.62
C GLN A 736 -81.44 5.23 -81.70
N LEU A 737 -80.48 5.04 -82.61
CA LEU A 737 -80.54 5.52 -84.01
C LEU A 737 -79.48 4.75 -84.83
N HIS A 738 -79.42 3.43 -84.62
CA HIS A 738 -78.96 2.48 -85.65
C HIS A 738 -80.21 2.01 -86.39
N LEU A 739 -80.57 2.73 -87.45
CA LEU A 739 -81.37 2.33 -88.62
C LEU A 739 -81.92 3.61 -89.27
N LEU A 740 -81.05 4.28 -90.05
CA LEU A 740 -81.29 4.80 -91.39
C LEU A 740 -80.05 5.55 -91.89
#